data_AF-A0AA97IBI6-F1
#
_entry.id   AF-A0AA97IBI6-F1
#
_cell.length_a   1.000
_cell.length_b   1.000
_cell.length_c   1.000
_cell.angle_alpha   90.00
_cell.angle_beta   90.00
_cell.angle_gamma   90.00
#
_symmetry.space_group_name_H-M   'P 1'
#
loop_
_entity.id
_entity.type
_entity.pdbx_description
1 polymer ?
#
loop_
_entity_poly.entity_id
_entity_poly.type
_entity_poly.pdbx_seq_one_letter_code
_entity_poly.pdbx_strand_id
1 'polypeptide(L)'
;MDLPRALPAPDGSTITAVLGPTNTGKTHLAVERMLGHKTGMIGQPLRLLAREVYDRIKKRVSPSEVALMTGEEKIVPPHARYFVCTTESMPLDKTVDFLAVDEIQLAADPERGHVFTDRLLRARGEEETMFLGSETARPLISRLLPDASITNRPRFSILSHAGQKKLTKLPRRSAIVDFSADRVYAIAELIRRQRGGAAVVMGALSPRTRNAQVALYQNGDVDYLIATDAIGMGLNMDVDHVAFASTSKFDGARHRPLRAAELAQIAGRAGRHMNDGSFGTTGEAPALDPETIERIEDHHFDAEQVFFWRNNDLDYSTLKDLIRSLEISPNRRGLTRAPVATDLEVLTHLSRDEETAAMAAGPASIGMLWDVAQVPDFRKTMASEHASLLARIYASLMSEEGRISEVWLDAQIKRHERTDGDIDTLSNRIAHMRTWTYVANRAGWLDDSAHWQERTRAVEDRLSDALHERLTQRFVDRRTSVLMKRLREREELMASVNQEGDVLVEGEFVGKLQGFVFVPDERATGVHGKALRAASDKALAGEIAVRAEKFSRAPASEIELADQGRFIWDGHAVGRLVAGDSPLAPKVELLASEQLNGPDREKAQERLESWIKVHIAKTLEPLINLSTGEDLTGLARGVAFQLVENLGAINREHIADDVKALDQDARGQLRKKGVRFGAYSIFMPILLKPAAANLILTLWTLSRPMDDKDANPFEGLPPAPAPGLTSMTVPENAPADFYEAIGFRVSGPRAVRRDMLERLADVIRPIISERRYKGGFVIDPDMMSLMGCSAEEMAGILKGLGYRVGTEKFTPEELAEAERLTAAAKAPKKIAATAPHKVETPQKTPEETQQEQTSPEAGSEIPAADTAEAATAAPAVTETPESAPAPKQASPEQASLEQDTTEKADTAEAPAASEAPASEPESAPSENAEAAPSEQEAEAPVDADLQIWRPQRRHQGGRPQRNRGKNQQNTGGDKQRNGKPGNRNQKGAGKGPRRDQGAKRPHHKPKPKDKPIDPDSPFAALMALKNPPPKD
;
A
#
# COMPACT_ATOMS: atom_id res chain seq x y z
N MET A 1 -21.12 -40.44 60.87
CA MET A 1 -21.90 -40.00 59.69
C MET A 1 -20.94 -39.28 58.76
N ASP A 2 -21.23 -39.29 57.46
CA ASP A 2 -20.45 -38.55 56.48
C ASP A 2 -20.70 -37.04 56.62
N LEU A 3 -19.62 -36.28 56.81
CA LEU A 3 -19.59 -34.82 56.92
C LEU A 3 -18.68 -34.25 55.81
N PRO A 4 -19.06 -33.12 55.19
CA PRO A 4 -20.31 -32.37 55.37
C PRO A 4 -21.56 -33.10 54.84
N ARG A 5 -22.65 -33.03 55.60
CA ARG A 5 -23.99 -33.43 55.14
C ARG A 5 -24.58 -32.29 54.30
N ALA A 6 -25.31 -32.61 53.24
CA ALA A 6 -26.14 -31.63 52.55
C ALA A 6 -27.42 -31.36 53.35
N LEU A 7 -27.92 -30.12 53.33
CA LEU A 7 -29.28 -29.83 53.77
C LEU A 7 -30.28 -30.49 52.80
N PRO A 8 -31.42 -31.01 53.29
CA PRO A 8 -32.50 -31.50 52.43
C PRO A 8 -33.12 -30.34 51.63
N ALA A 9 -34.12 -30.65 50.82
CA ALA A 9 -35.09 -29.66 50.38
C ALA A 9 -36.00 -29.26 51.58
N PRO A 10 -36.49 -28.00 51.64
CA PRO A 10 -37.66 -27.67 52.47
C PRO A 10 -38.88 -28.53 52.12
N ASP A 11 -39.83 -28.70 53.04
CA ASP A 11 -41.00 -29.56 52.84
C ASP A 11 -41.89 -29.06 51.69
N GLY A 12 -41.93 -29.82 50.60
CA GLY A 12 -42.65 -29.47 49.36
C GLY A 12 -41.81 -28.74 48.30
N SER A 13 -40.57 -28.35 48.62
CA SER A 13 -39.62 -27.73 47.68
C SER A 13 -39.00 -28.77 46.74
N THR A 14 -38.61 -28.35 45.52
CA THR A 14 -37.87 -29.20 44.57
C THR A 14 -36.43 -28.74 44.38
N ILE A 15 -35.49 -29.68 44.45
CA ILE A 15 -34.10 -29.47 44.02
C ILE A 15 -33.93 -30.04 42.60
N THR A 16 -33.44 -29.23 41.67
CA THR A 16 -33.20 -29.62 40.27
C THR A 16 -31.82 -29.22 39.79
N ALA A 17 -31.09 -30.15 39.19
CA ALA A 17 -29.86 -29.88 38.46
C ALA A 17 -30.12 -29.88 36.95
N VAL A 18 -29.98 -28.72 36.31
CA VAL A 18 -30.09 -28.56 34.85
C VAL A 18 -28.69 -28.57 34.26
N LEU A 19 -28.32 -29.65 33.60
CA LEU A 19 -26.96 -29.91 33.13
C LEU A 19 -26.87 -29.93 31.60
N GLY A 20 -25.69 -29.66 31.05
CA GLY A 20 -25.40 -29.71 29.61
C GLY A 20 -24.28 -28.74 29.20
N PRO A 21 -23.88 -28.71 27.91
CA PRO A 21 -22.82 -27.83 27.39
C PRO A 21 -23.18 -26.33 27.44
N THR A 22 -22.30 -25.47 26.89
CA THR A 22 -22.60 -24.06 26.61
C THR A 22 -23.65 -23.92 25.49
N ASN A 23 -24.23 -22.73 25.30
CA ASN A 23 -25.30 -22.46 24.32
C ASN A 23 -26.52 -23.42 24.42
N THR A 24 -27.01 -23.64 25.65
CA THR A 24 -28.11 -24.57 26.02
C THR A 24 -29.33 -23.90 26.68
N GLY A 25 -29.28 -22.59 26.90
CA GLY A 25 -30.37 -21.79 27.50
C GLY A 25 -30.57 -21.94 29.01
N LYS A 26 -29.70 -22.65 29.74
CA LYS A 26 -29.82 -22.92 31.20
C LYS A 26 -30.13 -21.67 32.04
N THR A 27 -29.27 -20.65 31.96
CA THR A 27 -29.44 -19.38 32.71
C THR A 27 -30.72 -18.63 32.33
N HIS A 28 -31.18 -18.76 31.08
CA HIS A 28 -32.44 -18.16 30.64
C HIS A 28 -33.63 -18.88 31.30
N LEU A 29 -33.61 -20.21 31.36
CA LEU A 29 -34.64 -20.99 32.06
C LEU A 29 -34.72 -20.62 33.55
N ALA A 30 -33.58 -20.51 34.24
CA ALA A 30 -33.55 -20.12 35.64
C ALA A 30 -34.07 -18.70 35.88
N VAL A 31 -33.79 -17.74 34.99
CA VAL A 31 -34.35 -16.38 35.08
C VAL A 31 -35.86 -16.35 34.82
N GLU A 32 -36.39 -17.15 33.88
CA GLU A 32 -37.85 -17.28 33.71
C GLU A 32 -38.51 -17.88 34.95
N ARG A 33 -37.93 -18.95 35.52
CA ARG A 33 -38.43 -19.58 36.75
C ARG A 33 -38.42 -18.59 37.90
N MET A 34 -37.28 -17.95 38.18
CA MET A 34 -37.12 -16.97 39.26
C MET A 34 -38.17 -15.85 39.19
N LEU A 35 -38.46 -15.31 38.00
CA LEU A 35 -39.45 -14.25 37.82
C LEU A 35 -40.92 -14.74 37.90
N GLY A 36 -41.15 -16.06 37.91
CA GLY A 36 -42.44 -16.66 38.24
C GLY A 36 -42.72 -16.77 39.74
N HIS A 37 -41.69 -16.68 40.60
CA HIS A 37 -41.83 -16.72 42.06
C HIS A 37 -41.89 -15.31 42.67
N LYS A 38 -42.36 -15.20 43.93
CA LYS A 38 -42.58 -13.90 44.61
C LYS A 38 -41.26 -13.21 44.94
N THR A 39 -40.26 -13.98 45.35
CA THR A 39 -38.89 -13.59 45.65
C THR A 39 -37.93 -14.59 45.03
N GLY A 40 -36.68 -14.17 44.79
CA GLY A 40 -35.69 -15.10 44.23
C GLY A 40 -34.25 -14.61 44.27
N MET A 41 -33.32 -15.54 44.12
CA MET A 41 -31.88 -15.29 44.17
C MET A 41 -31.14 -16.12 43.12
N ILE A 42 -30.15 -15.53 42.45
CA ILE A 42 -29.29 -16.25 41.49
C ILE A 42 -27.81 -15.90 41.65
N GLY A 43 -27.03 -16.92 42.01
CA GLY A 43 -25.57 -16.87 42.07
C GLY A 43 -24.95 -17.10 40.71
N GLN A 44 -24.13 -16.15 40.26
CA GLN A 44 -23.38 -16.18 39.01
C GLN A 44 -21.87 -16.28 39.31
N PRO A 45 -21.07 -16.98 38.48
CA PRO A 45 -19.66 -17.23 38.78
C PRO A 45 -18.74 -16.03 38.53
N LEU A 46 -19.25 -14.97 37.89
CA LEU A 46 -18.50 -13.78 37.51
C LEU A 46 -19.38 -12.53 37.61
N ARG A 47 -18.80 -11.42 38.08
CA ARG A 47 -19.45 -10.11 38.18
C ARG A 47 -20.08 -9.65 36.86
N LEU A 48 -19.48 -9.97 35.73
CA LEU A 48 -20.01 -9.65 34.39
C LEU A 48 -21.33 -10.37 34.09
N LEU A 49 -21.48 -11.64 34.48
CA LEU A 49 -22.73 -12.39 34.34
C LEU A 49 -23.78 -11.93 35.35
N ALA A 50 -23.38 -11.68 36.60
CA ALA A 50 -24.26 -11.07 37.58
C ALA A 50 -24.82 -9.74 37.06
N ARG A 51 -23.98 -8.91 36.41
CA ARG A 51 -24.43 -7.66 35.82
C ARG A 51 -25.34 -7.85 34.61
N GLU A 52 -25.01 -8.78 33.69
CA GLU A 52 -25.86 -9.06 32.53
C GLU A 52 -27.25 -9.56 32.94
N VAL A 53 -27.33 -10.46 33.92
CA VAL A 53 -28.59 -11.00 34.45
C VAL A 53 -29.38 -9.89 35.17
N TYR A 54 -28.72 -9.04 35.97
CA TYR A 54 -29.33 -7.87 36.60
C TYR A 54 -29.91 -6.89 35.57
N ASP A 55 -29.13 -6.44 34.58
CA ASP A 55 -29.60 -5.49 33.56
C ASP A 55 -30.63 -6.11 32.60
N ARG A 56 -30.74 -7.44 32.54
CA ARG A 56 -31.82 -8.16 31.84
C ARG A 56 -33.11 -8.19 32.66
N ILE A 57 -33.03 -8.44 33.97
CA ILE A 57 -34.18 -8.44 34.89
C ILE A 57 -34.73 -7.03 35.09
N LYS A 58 -33.87 -6.03 35.22
CA LYS A 58 -34.20 -4.60 35.34
C LYS A 58 -35.00 -4.02 34.15
N LYS A 59 -35.08 -4.75 33.03
CA LYS A 59 -35.93 -4.42 31.86
C LYS A 59 -37.33 -5.07 31.93
N ARG A 60 -37.61 -5.88 32.94
CA ARG A 60 -38.85 -6.67 33.12
C ARG A 60 -39.58 -6.42 34.44
N VAL A 61 -38.85 -6.02 35.48
CA VAL A 61 -39.39 -5.64 36.80
C VAL A 61 -38.96 -4.21 37.14
N SER A 62 -39.54 -3.60 38.18
CA SER A 62 -39.10 -2.27 38.61
C SER A 62 -37.63 -2.27 39.04
N PRO A 63 -36.84 -1.21 38.73
CA PRO A 63 -35.51 -1.02 39.31
C PRO A 63 -35.48 -1.03 40.86
N SER A 64 -36.63 -0.84 41.52
CA SER A 64 -36.76 -0.96 42.98
C SER A 64 -36.92 -2.40 43.50
N GLU A 65 -37.15 -3.37 42.62
CA GLU A 65 -37.41 -4.78 42.96
C GLU A 65 -36.22 -5.71 42.72
N VAL A 66 -35.15 -5.24 42.08
CA VAL A 66 -33.97 -6.03 41.74
C VAL A 66 -32.70 -5.46 42.37
N ALA A 67 -31.91 -6.34 42.98
CA ALA A 67 -30.62 -6.02 43.58
C ALA A 67 -29.45 -6.64 42.80
N LEU A 68 -28.30 -5.98 42.83
CA LEU A 68 -27.00 -6.49 42.38
C LEU A 68 -26.05 -6.56 43.57
N MET A 69 -25.42 -7.71 43.80
CA MET A 69 -24.45 -7.90 44.90
C MET A 69 -23.19 -8.63 44.42
N THR A 70 -22.08 -7.91 44.28
CA THR A 70 -20.74 -8.48 44.11
C THR A 70 -19.78 -7.98 45.18
N GLY A 71 -18.53 -8.43 45.19
CA GLY A 71 -17.53 -8.03 46.19
C GLY A 71 -17.13 -6.55 46.14
N GLU A 72 -17.36 -5.89 45.01
CA GLU A 72 -16.89 -4.52 44.72
C GLU A 72 -18.05 -3.57 44.35
N GLU A 73 -19.27 -4.08 44.19
CA GLU A 73 -20.45 -3.33 43.79
C GLU A 73 -21.73 -3.90 44.42
N LYS A 74 -22.41 -3.05 45.21
CA LYS A 74 -23.64 -3.41 45.94
C LYS A 74 -24.74 -2.39 45.65
N ILE A 75 -25.78 -2.83 44.94
CA ILE A 75 -26.99 -2.05 44.64
C ILE A 75 -28.16 -2.82 45.26
N VAL A 76 -28.66 -2.38 46.41
CA VAL A 76 -29.76 -3.04 47.12
C VAL A 76 -30.86 -2.02 47.42
N PRO A 77 -31.91 -1.92 46.56
CA PRO A 77 -33.08 -1.10 46.83
C PRO A 77 -33.84 -1.54 48.10
N PRO A 78 -34.57 -0.63 48.79
CA PRO A 78 -35.33 -0.97 50.00
C PRO A 78 -36.43 -2.03 49.84
N HIS A 79 -36.83 -2.33 48.60
CA HIS A 79 -37.92 -3.26 48.26
C HIS A 79 -37.46 -4.36 47.29
N ALA A 80 -36.17 -4.71 47.32
CA ALA A 80 -35.60 -5.76 46.47
C ALA A 80 -36.24 -7.13 46.76
N ARG A 81 -36.81 -7.74 45.71
CA ARG A 81 -37.41 -9.09 45.68
C ARG A 81 -36.50 -10.10 44.98
N TYR A 82 -35.70 -9.64 44.01
CA TYR A 82 -34.84 -10.47 43.18
C TYR A 82 -33.36 -10.09 43.36
N PHE A 83 -32.57 -11.02 43.89
CA PHE A 83 -31.16 -10.82 44.25
C PHE A 83 -30.25 -11.48 43.21
N VAL A 84 -29.60 -10.67 42.37
CA VAL A 84 -28.60 -11.15 41.42
C VAL A 84 -27.22 -10.92 42.01
N CYS A 85 -26.44 -11.99 42.21
CA CYS A 85 -25.19 -11.91 42.95
C CYS A 85 -24.07 -12.71 42.29
N THR A 86 -22.81 -12.40 42.64
CA THR A 86 -21.74 -13.40 42.52
C THR A 86 -21.95 -14.50 43.57
N THR A 87 -21.62 -15.76 43.27
CA THR A 87 -21.84 -16.92 44.16
C THR A 87 -21.22 -16.74 45.56
N GLU A 88 -20.06 -16.06 45.63
CA GLU A 88 -19.40 -15.61 46.86
C GLU A 88 -20.25 -14.63 47.66
N SER A 89 -20.84 -13.64 46.98
CA SER A 89 -21.59 -12.51 47.55
C SER A 89 -23.07 -12.81 47.77
N MET A 90 -23.46 -14.09 47.66
CA MET A 90 -24.83 -14.58 47.87
C MET A 90 -25.27 -14.40 49.33
N PRO A 91 -26.31 -13.59 49.63
CA PRO A 91 -26.76 -13.33 50.99
C PRO A 91 -27.57 -14.50 51.56
N LEU A 92 -26.88 -15.52 52.09
CA LEU A 92 -27.50 -16.70 52.71
C LEU A 92 -28.26 -16.40 54.03
N ASP A 93 -28.21 -15.15 54.53
CA ASP A 93 -29.09 -14.64 55.57
C ASP A 93 -30.55 -14.45 55.10
N LYS A 94 -30.80 -14.51 53.78
CA LYS A 94 -32.11 -14.28 53.18
C LYS A 94 -32.73 -15.55 52.64
N THR A 95 -33.87 -15.93 53.20
CA THR A 95 -34.77 -16.90 52.57
C THR A 95 -35.44 -16.26 51.34
N VAL A 96 -35.65 -17.08 50.32
CA VAL A 96 -36.29 -16.72 49.05
C VAL A 96 -37.07 -17.92 48.52
N ASP A 97 -38.14 -17.69 47.77
CA ASP A 97 -38.94 -18.78 47.20
C ASP A 97 -38.11 -19.59 46.17
N PHE A 98 -37.38 -18.90 45.29
CA PHE A 98 -36.50 -19.50 44.27
C PHE A 98 -35.02 -19.21 44.53
N LEU A 99 -34.15 -20.22 44.52
CA LEU A 99 -32.70 -20.05 44.54
C LEU A 99 -32.01 -20.77 43.39
N ALA A 100 -31.08 -20.12 42.68
CA ALA A 100 -30.25 -20.75 41.67
C ALA A 100 -28.74 -20.47 41.84
N VAL A 101 -27.92 -21.41 41.37
CA VAL A 101 -26.45 -21.26 41.25
C VAL A 101 -26.01 -21.72 39.86
N ASP A 102 -25.29 -20.86 39.15
CA ASP A 102 -24.82 -21.12 37.78
C ASP A 102 -23.37 -21.63 37.72
N GLU A 103 -23.04 -22.34 36.64
CA GLU A 103 -21.76 -23.03 36.39
C GLU A 103 -21.28 -23.90 37.58
N ILE A 104 -22.17 -24.70 38.17
CA ILE A 104 -21.95 -25.48 39.41
C ILE A 104 -20.78 -26.47 39.34
N GLN A 105 -20.32 -26.85 38.15
CA GLN A 105 -19.09 -27.64 37.97
C GLN A 105 -17.83 -26.92 38.48
N LEU A 106 -17.88 -25.60 38.68
CA LEU A 106 -16.83 -24.86 39.38
C LEU A 106 -16.62 -25.33 40.82
N ALA A 107 -17.48 -26.17 41.41
CA ALA A 107 -17.18 -26.93 42.62
C ALA A 107 -15.90 -27.80 42.49
N ALA A 108 -15.48 -28.15 41.26
CA ALA A 108 -14.20 -28.79 40.94
C ALA A 108 -13.03 -27.81 40.70
N ASP A 109 -13.22 -26.50 40.89
CA ASP A 109 -12.15 -25.50 40.76
C ASP A 109 -11.25 -25.45 42.02
N PRO A 110 -9.92 -25.51 41.89
CA PRO A 110 -9.01 -25.53 43.04
C PRO A 110 -8.98 -24.25 43.88
N GLU A 111 -9.32 -23.09 43.33
CA GLU A 111 -9.20 -21.80 44.02
C GLU A 111 -10.54 -21.43 44.69
N ARG A 112 -11.62 -21.41 43.91
CA ARG A 112 -12.95 -20.91 44.31
C ARG A 112 -13.99 -22.00 44.53
N GLY A 113 -13.72 -23.26 44.14
CA GLY A 113 -14.72 -24.33 44.13
C GLY A 113 -15.31 -24.66 45.50
N HIS A 114 -14.58 -24.39 46.58
CA HIS A 114 -15.09 -24.52 47.95
C HIS A 114 -16.37 -23.70 48.22
N VAL A 115 -16.54 -22.55 47.56
CA VAL A 115 -17.75 -21.72 47.65
C VAL A 115 -18.93 -22.37 46.92
N PHE A 116 -18.69 -22.91 45.71
CA PHE A 116 -19.73 -23.58 44.92
C PHE A 116 -20.19 -24.89 45.60
N THR A 117 -19.26 -25.64 46.18
CA THR A 117 -19.55 -26.81 47.01
C THR A 117 -20.36 -26.45 48.26
N ASP A 118 -20.06 -25.33 48.92
CA ASP A 118 -20.89 -24.83 50.01
C ASP A 118 -22.32 -24.53 49.55
N ARG A 119 -22.50 -23.77 48.46
CA ARG A 119 -23.86 -23.44 47.97
C ARG A 119 -24.62 -24.71 47.53
N LEU A 120 -23.95 -25.69 46.91
CA LEU A 120 -24.53 -27.00 46.60
C LEU A 120 -25.07 -27.70 47.86
N LEU A 121 -24.28 -27.72 48.93
CA LEU A 121 -24.62 -28.42 50.17
C LEU A 121 -25.60 -27.65 51.07
N ARG A 122 -25.56 -26.32 51.10
CA ARG A 122 -26.26 -25.48 52.10
C ARG A 122 -27.26 -24.44 51.55
N ALA A 123 -27.19 -24.00 50.29
CA ALA A 123 -28.11 -22.97 49.77
C ALA A 123 -29.42 -23.58 49.23
N ARG A 124 -30.58 -23.08 49.67
CA ARG A 124 -31.92 -23.58 49.30
C ARG A 124 -32.90 -22.42 49.07
N GLY A 125 -33.87 -22.64 48.19
CA GLY A 125 -35.10 -21.84 48.08
C GLY A 125 -36.30 -22.58 48.68
N GLU A 126 -37.25 -21.84 49.23
CA GLU A 126 -38.43 -22.39 49.94
C GLU A 126 -39.39 -23.15 49.00
N GLU A 127 -39.49 -22.73 47.73
CA GLU A 127 -40.36 -23.36 46.70
C GLU A 127 -39.52 -24.12 45.64
N GLU A 128 -38.39 -23.58 45.18
CA GLU A 128 -37.50 -24.24 44.19
C GLU A 128 -36.00 -23.91 44.41
N THR A 129 -35.14 -24.92 44.22
CA THR A 129 -33.67 -24.78 44.20
C THR A 129 -33.10 -25.33 42.89
N MET A 130 -32.36 -24.53 42.11
CA MET A 130 -31.89 -24.89 40.77
C MET A 130 -30.36 -24.74 40.58
N PHE A 131 -29.67 -25.86 40.39
CA PHE A 131 -28.24 -25.90 40.07
C PHE A 131 -28.04 -26.01 38.55
N LEU A 132 -27.28 -25.10 37.93
CA LEU A 132 -27.01 -25.10 36.50
C LEU A 132 -25.54 -25.44 36.23
N GLY A 133 -25.24 -26.24 35.20
CA GLY A 133 -23.83 -26.45 34.83
C GLY A 133 -23.56 -27.48 33.74
N SER A 134 -22.35 -28.03 33.78
CA SER A 134 -21.84 -29.10 32.91
C SER A 134 -22.39 -30.48 33.31
N GLU A 135 -22.58 -31.35 32.32
CA GLU A 135 -22.91 -32.77 32.55
C GLU A 135 -21.79 -33.52 33.31
N THR A 136 -20.53 -33.04 33.26
CA THR A 136 -19.40 -33.61 34.02
C THR A 136 -19.63 -33.61 35.53
N ALA A 137 -20.46 -32.69 36.05
CA ALA A 137 -20.83 -32.61 37.45
C ALA A 137 -21.85 -33.69 37.90
N ARG A 138 -22.56 -34.36 36.97
CA ARG A 138 -23.67 -35.28 37.28
C ARG A 138 -23.33 -36.31 38.36
N PRO A 139 -22.22 -37.09 38.28
CA PRO A 139 -22.00 -38.20 39.23
C PRO A 139 -21.65 -37.73 40.65
N LEU A 140 -21.17 -36.49 40.82
CA LEU A 140 -20.97 -35.88 42.12
C LEU A 140 -22.28 -35.27 42.65
N ILE A 141 -23.07 -34.59 41.81
CA ILE A 141 -24.38 -34.07 42.21
C ILE A 141 -25.28 -35.22 42.69
N SER A 142 -25.43 -36.32 41.95
CA SER A 142 -26.23 -37.49 42.38
C SER A 142 -25.75 -38.15 43.67
N ARG A 143 -24.48 -37.97 44.05
CA ARG A 143 -23.88 -38.52 45.29
C ARG A 143 -23.99 -37.56 46.47
N LEU A 144 -23.94 -36.26 46.21
CA LEU A 144 -23.96 -35.21 47.21
C LEU A 144 -25.40 -34.76 47.54
N LEU A 145 -26.28 -34.76 46.55
CA LEU A 145 -27.71 -34.44 46.60
C LEU A 145 -28.52 -35.58 45.94
N PRO A 146 -28.76 -36.71 46.64
CA PRO A 146 -29.53 -37.82 46.07
C PRO A 146 -30.99 -37.45 45.76
N ASP A 147 -31.52 -36.43 46.45
CA ASP A 147 -32.89 -35.93 46.31
C ASP A 147 -33.08 -34.96 45.13
N ALA A 148 -32.00 -34.64 44.39
CA ALA A 148 -32.03 -33.71 43.27
C ALA A 148 -32.46 -34.39 41.95
N SER A 149 -33.52 -33.89 41.31
CA SER A 149 -33.87 -34.29 39.95
C SER A 149 -32.85 -33.73 38.95
N ILE A 150 -32.44 -34.50 37.92
CA ILE A 150 -31.38 -34.07 36.99
C ILE A 150 -31.84 -34.11 35.53
N THR A 151 -31.96 -32.93 34.93
CA THR A 151 -32.38 -32.71 33.54
C THR A 151 -31.18 -32.35 32.66
N ASN A 152 -30.97 -33.07 31.56
CA ASN A 152 -29.97 -32.71 30.54
C ASN A 152 -30.60 -31.78 29.48
N ARG A 153 -29.85 -30.79 28.98
CA ARG A 153 -30.22 -29.94 27.84
C ARG A 153 -29.15 -30.00 26.74
N PRO A 154 -29.46 -30.47 25.52
CA PRO A 154 -28.53 -30.43 24.39
C PRO A 154 -28.30 -29.00 23.88
N ARG A 155 -27.18 -28.80 23.18
CA ARG A 155 -26.78 -27.52 22.58
C ARG A 155 -27.72 -27.13 21.43
N PHE A 156 -27.93 -25.83 21.23
CA PHE A 156 -28.81 -25.30 20.17
C PHE A 156 -28.20 -25.21 18.76
N SER A 157 -26.87 -25.29 18.64
CA SER A 157 -26.16 -25.21 17.35
C SER A 157 -24.96 -26.16 17.30
N ILE A 158 -24.54 -26.51 16.09
CA ILE A 158 -23.40 -27.39 15.83
C ILE A 158 -22.09 -26.61 16.07
N LEU A 159 -21.08 -27.30 16.61
CA LEU A 159 -19.70 -26.81 16.68
C LEU A 159 -18.84 -27.73 15.82
N SER A 160 -18.07 -27.16 14.89
CA SER A 160 -17.33 -27.93 13.87
C SER A 160 -15.83 -27.61 13.83
N HIS A 161 -14.99 -28.63 13.67
CA HIS A 161 -13.56 -28.45 13.55
C HIS A 161 -13.15 -28.06 12.13
N ALA A 162 -12.54 -26.88 12.01
CA ALA A 162 -12.16 -26.27 10.74
C ALA A 162 -10.65 -26.38 10.42
N GLY A 163 -9.91 -27.22 11.15
CA GLY A 163 -8.48 -27.49 10.94
C GLY A 163 -7.54 -26.38 11.42
N GLN A 164 -6.24 -26.64 11.28
CA GLN A 164 -5.19 -25.64 11.54
C GLN A 164 -5.16 -24.60 10.41
N LYS A 165 -5.20 -23.31 10.76
CA LYS A 165 -5.15 -22.19 9.81
C LYS A 165 -4.07 -21.19 10.22
N LYS A 166 -3.26 -20.74 9.25
CA LYS A 166 -2.35 -19.60 9.49
C LYS A 166 -3.15 -18.38 9.94
N LEU A 167 -2.55 -17.55 10.80
CA LEU A 167 -3.18 -16.36 11.40
C LEU A 167 -3.73 -15.38 10.33
N THR A 168 -3.02 -15.23 9.21
CA THR A 168 -3.46 -14.50 8.01
C THR A 168 -4.72 -15.07 7.32
N LYS A 169 -5.04 -16.35 7.51
CA LYS A 169 -6.13 -17.09 6.85
C LYS A 169 -7.33 -17.34 7.77
N LEU A 170 -7.35 -16.82 9.00
CA LEU A 170 -8.53 -16.90 9.85
C LEU A 170 -9.70 -16.07 9.27
N PRO A 171 -10.94 -16.57 9.36
CA PRO A 171 -12.11 -15.82 8.90
C PRO A 171 -12.30 -14.53 9.72
N ARG A 172 -13.13 -13.61 9.21
CA ARG A 172 -13.59 -12.45 10.00
C ARG A 172 -14.40 -12.98 11.20
N ARG A 173 -14.56 -12.16 12.25
CA ARG A 173 -15.21 -12.53 13.52
C ARG A 173 -14.54 -13.72 14.24
N SER A 174 -13.23 -13.92 14.05
CA SER A 174 -12.48 -14.92 14.81
C SER A 174 -12.07 -14.40 16.19
N ALA A 175 -12.26 -15.22 17.23
CA ALA A 175 -11.57 -15.08 18.50
C ALA A 175 -10.30 -15.97 18.51
N ILE A 176 -9.15 -15.38 18.79
CA ILE A 176 -7.83 -16.04 18.84
C ILE A 176 -7.43 -16.18 20.30
N VAL A 177 -7.11 -17.39 20.75
CA VAL A 177 -6.92 -17.68 22.18
C VAL A 177 -5.50 -18.13 22.49
N ASP A 178 -4.86 -17.44 23.42
CA ASP A 178 -3.53 -17.74 23.95
C ASP A 178 -3.49 -17.52 25.47
N PHE A 179 -2.51 -18.10 26.16
CA PHE A 179 -2.46 -18.13 27.64
C PHE A 179 -1.26 -17.36 28.22
N SER A 180 -0.49 -16.66 27.38
CA SER A 180 0.49 -15.63 27.78
C SER A 180 -0.01 -14.24 27.35
N ALA A 181 0.11 -13.25 28.23
CA ALA A 181 -0.21 -11.85 27.91
C ALA A 181 0.70 -11.30 26.79
N ASP A 182 1.98 -11.65 26.81
CA ASP A 182 2.96 -11.25 25.79
C ASP A 182 2.57 -11.80 24.41
N ARG A 183 2.15 -13.07 24.36
CA ARG A 183 1.66 -13.70 23.13
C ARG A 183 0.33 -13.08 22.68
N VAL A 184 -0.58 -12.77 23.60
CA VAL A 184 -1.81 -12.01 23.30
C VAL A 184 -1.50 -10.66 22.64
N TYR A 185 -0.58 -9.88 23.23
CA TYR A 185 -0.15 -8.59 22.67
C TYR A 185 0.58 -8.73 21.32
N ALA A 186 1.45 -9.73 21.15
CA ALA A 186 2.18 -9.98 19.92
C ALA A 186 1.24 -10.38 18.76
N ILE A 187 0.26 -11.24 19.02
CA ILE A 187 -0.78 -11.62 18.06
C ILE A 187 -1.65 -10.41 17.73
N ALA A 188 -2.04 -9.58 18.70
CA ALA A 188 -2.85 -8.39 18.46
C ALA A 188 -2.12 -7.34 17.59
N GLU A 189 -0.84 -7.08 17.84
CA GLU A 189 -0.01 -6.20 17.01
C GLU A 189 0.21 -6.75 15.59
N LEU A 190 0.38 -8.07 15.44
CA LEU A 190 0.46 -8.71 14.12
C LEU A 190 -0.87 -8.58 13.36
N ILE A 191 -2.01 -8.85 14.01
CA ILE A 191 -3.34 -8.69 13.41
C ILE A 191 -3.58 -7.23 13.03
N ARG A 192 -3.26 -6.25 13.88
CA ARG A 192 -3.32 -4.82 13.55
C ARG A 192 -2.58 -4.52 12.24
N ARG A 193 -1.31 -4.93 12.13
CA ARG A 193 -0.47 -4.71 10.93
C ARG A 193 -1.01 -5.36 9.64
N GLN A 194 -1.83 -6.41 9.75
CA GLN A 194 -2.29 -7.21 8.60
C GLN A 194 -3.79 -7.08 8.29
N ARG A 195 -4.59 -6.58 9.24
CA ARG A 195 -6.06 -6.56 9.21
C ARG A 195 -6.68 -5.26 9.73
N GLY A 196 -5.88 -4.26 10.10
CA GLY A 196 -6.33 -2.95 10.59
C GLY A 196 -6.44 -2.85 12.12
N GLY A 197 -6.98 -3.88 12.78
CA GLY A 197 -7.06 -3.86 14.23
C GLY A 197 -7.66 -5.11 14.87
N ALA A 198 -7.50 -5.20 16.19
CA ALA A 198 -8.14 -6.21 17.01
C ALA A 198 -8.45 -5.69 18.42
N ALA A 199 -9.47 -6.28 19.04
CA ALA A 199 -9.76 -6.11 20.45
C ALA A 199 -8.92 -7.08 21.30
N VAL A 200 -8.60 -6.70 22.54
CA VAL A 200 -7.82 -7.51 23.49
C VAL A 200 -8.61 -7.75 24.78
N VAL A 201 -8.77 -9.03 25.15
CA VAL A 201 -9.55 -9.44 26.35
C VAL A 201 -8.76 -10.45 27.19
N MET A 202 -8.35 -10.05 28.38
CA MET A 202 -7.59 -10.91 29.30
C MET A 202 -8.19 -10.88 30.70
N GLY A 203 -7.96 -11.95 31.48
CA GLY A 203 -8.51 -12.09 32.84
C GLY A 203 -8.15 -10.96 33.81
N ALA A 204 -6.97 -10.35 33.64
CA ALA A 204 -6.50 -9.24 34.46
C ALA A 204 -7.29 -7.93 34.26
N LEU A 205 -7.77 -7.66 33.03
CA LEU A 205 -8.44 -6.40 32.66
C LEU A 205 -9.66 -6.13 33.55
N SER A 206 -9.96 -4.86 33.82
CA SER A 206 -11.17 -4.49 34.57
C SER A 206 -12.44 -4.89 33.80
N PRO A 207 -13.58 -5.10 34.48
CA PRO A 207 -14.86 -5.36 33.82
C PRO A 207 -15.21 -4.29 32.78
N ARG A 208 -14.89 -3.02 33.08
CA ARG A 208 -15.11 -1.85 32.22
C ARG A 208 -14.24 -1.88 30.97
N THR A 209 -12.91 -2.00 31.12
CA THR A 209 -11.98 -2.12 29.98
C THR A 209 -12.34 -3.31 29.09
N ARG A 210 -12.69 -4.45 29.70
CA ARG A 210 -13.05 -5.70 29.01
C ARG A 210 -14.34 -5.54 28.20
N ASN A 211 -15.39 -4.96 28.78
CA ASN A 211 -16.64 -4.67 28.08
C ASN A 211 -16.43 -3.68 26.92
N ALA A 212 -15.63 -2.63 27.12
CA ALA A 212 -15.32 -1.67 26.07
C ALA A 212 -14.50 -2.28 24.91
N GLN A 213 -13.59 -3.21 25.19
CA GLN A 213 -12.88 -3.99 24.17
C GLN A 213 -13.81 -4.97 23.42
N VAL A 214 -14.73 -5.66 24.12
CA VAL A 214 -15.76 -6.48 23.47
C VAL A 214 -16.73 -5.64 22.63
N ALA A 215 -17.05 -4.41 23.06
CA ALA A 215 -17.89 -3.49 22.30
C ALA A 215 -17.28 -3.13 20.93
N LEU A 216 -15.98 -2.82 20.87
CA LEU A 216 -15.28 -2.59 19.58
C LEU A 216 -15.42 -3.77 18.60
N TYR A 217 -15.30 -5.00 19.10
CA TYR A 217 -15.49 -6.20 18.29
C TYR A 217 -16.97 -6.38 17.88
N GLN A 218 -17.90 -6.24 18.82
CA GLN A 218 -19.33 -6.42 18.58
C GLN A 218 -19.90 -5.39 17.59
N ASN A 219 -19.51 -4.13 17.72
CA ASN A 219 -19.87 -3.01 16.83
C ASN A 219 -19.27 -3.10 15.42
N GLY A 220 -18.40 -4.10 15.17
CA GLY A 220 -17.72 -4.29 13.88
C GLY A 220 -16.55 -3.33 13.62
N ASP A 221 -16.13 -2.55 14.64
CA ASP A 221 -14.97 -1.65 14.56
C ASP A 221 -13.66 -2.44 14.43
N VAL A 222 -13.64 -3.70 14.91
CA VAL A 222 -12.57 -4.69 14.65
C VAL A 222 -13.16 -6.07 14.36
N ASP A 223 -12.53 -6.82 13.45
CA ASP A 223 -12.96 -8.16 13.02
C ASP A 223 -12.41 -9.31 13.88
N TYR A 224 -11.44 -9.02 14.73
CA TYR A 224 -10.66 -10.01 15.46
C TYR A 224 -10.60 -9.64 16.94
N LEU A 225 -10.68 -10.67 17.78
CA LEU A 225 -10.51 -10.58 19.23
C LEU A 225 -9.35 -11.49 19.62
N ILE A 226 -8.33 -10.99 20.32
CA ILE A 226 -7.29 -11.83 20.92
C ILE A 226 -7.55 -11.90 22.42
N ALA A 227 -7.53 -13.11 22.99
CA ALA A 227 -7.91 -13.30 24.38
C ALA A 227 -7.23 -14.46 25.09
N THR A 228 -7.42 -14.53 26.42
CA THR A 228 -7.16 -15.75 27.22
C THR A 228 -8.44 -16.57 27.42
N ASP A 229 -8.33 -17.66 28.19
CA ASP A 229 -9.45 -18.37 28.84
C ASP A 229 -10.56 -17.48 29.43
N ALA A 230 -10.29 -16.21 29.74
CA ALA A 230 -11.25 -15.21 30.17
C ALA A 230 -12.43 -14.95 29.21
N ILE A 231 -12.42 -15.44 27.97
CA ILE A 231 -13.63 -15.48 27.10
C ILE A 231 -14.47 -16.75 27.28
N GLY A 232 -13.87 -17.83 27.79
CA GLY A 232 -14.54 -19.10 28.07
C GLY A 232 -15.65 -18.96 29.12
N MET A 233 -15.63 -17.90 29.93
CA MET A 233 -16.66 -17.58 30.92
C MET A 233 -17.02 -16.08 30.93
N GLY A 234 -18.31 -15.78 30.93
CA GLY A 234 -18.85 -14.48 31.36
C GLY A 234 -18.68 -13.27 30.45
N LEU A 235 -18.66 -13.47 29.13
CA LEU A 235 -18.81 -12.41 28.14
C LEU A 235 -19.87 -12.76 27.09
N ASN A 236 -20.70 -11.77 26.75
CA ASN A 236 -21.72 -11.83 25.71
C ASN A 236 -21.12 -11.33 24.38
N MET A 237 -20.56 -12.26 23.60
CA MET A 237 -19.95 -12.00 22.30
C MET A 237 -20.45 -13.00 21.25
N ASP A 238 -20.66 -12.52 20.03
CA ASP A 238 -21.14 -13.34 18.92
C ASP A 238 -19.94 -13.70 18.02
N VAL A 239 -19.30 -14.82 18.33
CA VAL A 239 -18.07 -15.31 17.66
C VAL A 239 -18.42 -16.42 16.68
N ASP A 240 -17.89 -16.33 15.46
CA ASP A 240 -18.13 -17.33 14.40
C ASP A 240 -17.06 -18.44 14.42
N HIS A 241 -15.84 -18.10 14.85
CA HIS A 241 -14.68 -19.00 14.85
C HIS A 241 -13.78 -18.80 16.08
N VAL A 242 -13.38 -19.89 16.75
CA VAL A 242 -12.36 -19.89 17.82
C VAL A 242 -11.07 -20.55 17.33
N ALA A 243 -9.97 -19.81 17.36
CA ALA A 243 -8.66 -20.26 16.91
C ALA A 243 -7.65 -20.30 18.07
N PHE A 244 -7.28 -21.50 18.53
CA PHE A 244 -6.28 -21.70 19.58
C PHE A 244 -4.87 -21.41 19.04
N ALA A 245 -4.21 -20.37 19.56
CA ALA A 245 -2.82 -20.03 19.27
C ALA A 245 -1.83 -20.77 20.19
N SER A 246 -2.32 -21.25 21.34
CA SER A 246 -1.69 -22.27 22.19
C SER A 246 -2.74 -23.31 22.62
N THR A 247 -2.31 -24.53 22.93
CA THR A 247 -3.13 -25.60 23.55
C THR A 247 -2.66 -25.95 24.96
N SER A 248 -1.75 -25.15 25.53
CA SER A 248 -1.19 -25.31 26.87
C SER A 248 -1.22 -24.01 27.66
N LYS A 249 -1.36 -24.10 28.99
CA LYS A 249 -1.34 -22.95 29.91
C LYS A 249 -0.49 -23.24 31.14
N PHE A 250 -0.05 -22.19 31.81
CA PHE A 250 0.51 -22.27 33.16
C PHE A 250 -0.64 -22.35 34.18
N ASP A 251 -0.61 -23.33 35.07
CA ASP A 251 -1.67 -23.56 36.08
C ASP A 251 -1.31 -23.04 37.48
N GLY A 252 -0.36 -22.11 37.56
CA GLY A 252 0.22 -21.60 38.82
C GLY A 252 1.43 -22.42 39.30
N ALA A 253 1.51 -23.70 38.93
CA ALA A 253 2.62 -24.58 39.29
C ALA A 253 3.46 -25.02 38.07
N ARG A 254 2.83 -25.32 36.93
CA ARG A 254 3.52 -25.80 35.72
C ARG A 254 2.81 -25.45 34.43
N HIS A 255 3.54 -25.50 33.32
CA HIS A 255 2.91 -25.56 32.00
C HIS A 255 2.34 -26.96 31.77
N ARG A 256 1.07 -27.05 31.40
CA ARG A 256 0.37 -28.29 31.04
C ARG A 256 -0.53 -28.10 29.82
N PRO A 257 -0.84 -29.16 29.06
CA PRO A 257 -1.94 -29.11 28.10
C PRO A 257 -3.27 -28.80 28.78
N LEU A 258 -4.18 -28.21 28.02
CA LEU A 258 -5.58 -28.05 28.38
C LEU A 258 -6.29 -29.42 28.37
N ARG A 259 -7.29 -29.60 29.23
CA ARG A 259 -8.23 -30.72 29.16
C ARG A 259 -9.21 -30.49 28.00
N ALA A 260 -9.78 -31.56 27.43
CA ALA A 260 -10.82 -31.46 26.41
C ALA A 260 -12.01 -30.59 26.85
N ALA A 261 -12.40 -30.63 28.13
CA ALA A 261 -13.43 -29.75 28.69
C ALA A 261 -13.03 -28.27 28.74
N GLU A 262 -11.77 -27.93 29.03
CA GLU A 262 -11.26 -26.55 29.01
C GLU A 262 -11.24 -26.01 27.57
N LEU A 263 -10.81 -26.82 26.61
CA LEU A 263 -10.90 -26.51 25.17
C LEU A 263 -12.36 -26.31 24.75
N ALA A 264 -13.27 -27.20 25.13
CA ALA A 264 -14.67 -27.14 24.76
C ALA A 264 -15.41 -25.93 25.36
N GLN A 265 -15.06 -25.49 26.57
CA GLN A 265 -15.65 -24.31 27.19
C GLN A 265 -15.27 -23.00 26.45
N ILE A 266 -14.07 -22.98 25.85
CA ILE A 266 -13.58 -21.87 25.03
C ILE A 266 -14.12 -21.97 23.59
N ALA A 267 -14.01 -23.14 22.95
CA ALA A 267 -14.53 -23.42 21.61
C ALA A 267 -16.07 -23.27 21.53
N GLY A 268 -16.77 -23.60 22.62
CA GLY A 268 -18.20 -23.41 22.81
C GLY A 268 -18.65 -21.95 22.93
N ARG A 269 -17.74 -20.98 22.72
CA ARG A 269 -18.05 -19.57 22.46
C ARG A 269 -18.24 -19.28 20.96
N ALA A 270 -17.76 -20.14 20.06
CA ALA A 270 -18.09 -20.07 18.64
C ALA A 270 -19.48 -20.64 18.39
N GLY A 271 -20.33 -19.92 17.64
CA GLY A 271 -21.71 -20.29 17.35
C GLY A 271 -22.66 -20.05 18.54
N ARG A 272 -23.81 -19.43 18.29
CA ARG A 272 -24.72 -18.95 19.34
C ARG A 272 -26.19 -18.98 18.89
N HIS A 273 -27.11 -19.29 19.82
CA HIS A 273 -28.48 -19.64 19.50
C HIS A 273 -28.49 -20.72 18.41
N MET A 274 -29.08 -20.46 17.25
CA MET A 274 -29.19 -21.39 16.11
C MET A 274 -28.02 -21.25 15.12
N ASN A 275 -27.08 -20.32 15.34
CA ASN A 275 -25.93 -20.14 14.46
C ASN A 275 -24.84 -21.16 14.82
N ASP A 276 -24.42 -21.94 13.85
CA ASP A 276 -23.32 -22.89 14.00
C ASP A 276 -21.99 -22.18 14.21
N GLY A 277 -21.10 -22.85 14.94
CA GLY A 277 -19.76 -22.37 15.28
C GLY A 277 -18.68 -23.23 14.67
N SER A 278 -17.46 -22.69 14.60
CA SER A 278 -16.29 -23.47 14.24
C SER A 278 -15.09 -23.23 15.16
N PHE A 279 -14.21 -24.22 15.28
CA PHE A 279 -12.97 -24.11 16.04
C PHE A 279 -11.78 -24.71 15.29
N GLY A 280 -10.56 -24.38 15.70
CA GLY A 280 -9.32 -24.89 15.11
C GLY A 280 -8.09 -24.32 15.80
N THR A 281 -6.90 -24.57 15.25
CA THR A 281 -5.63 -24.05 15.79
C THR A 281 -4.93 -23.09 14.84
N THR A 282 -4.07 -22.23 15.37
CA THR A 282 -3.38 -21.18 14.62
C THR A 282 -1.99 -20.86 15.16
N GLY A 283 -1.24 -20.04 14.44
CA GLY A 283 0.13 -19.68 14.80
C GLY A 283 1.03 -20.92 14.90
N GLU A 284 1.54 -21.15 16.12
CA GLU A 284 2.47 -22.24 16.45
C GLU A 284 1.78 -23.39 17.21
N ALA A 285 0.49 -23.28 17.53
CA ALA A 285 -0.23 -24.38 18.16
C ALA A 285 -0.21 -25.63 17.24
N PRO A 286 -0.02 -26.83 17.81
CA PRO A 286 -0.15 -28.07 17.04
C PRO A 286 -1.58 -28.24 16.51
N ALA A 287 -1.79 -29.21 15.63
CA ALA A 287 -3.15 -29.70 15.39
C ALA A 287 -3.71 -30.33 16.68
N LEU A 288 -5.04 -30.31 16.84
CA LEU A 288 -5.70 -31.10 17.89
C LEU A 288 -5.75 -32.56 17.47
N ASP A 289 -5.57 -33.47 18.43
CA ASP A 289 -5.73 -34.91 18.21
C ASP A 289 -7.19 -35.27 17.85
N PRO A 290 -7.44 -36.27 16.96
CA PRO A 290 -8.79 -36.64 16.54
C PRO A 290 -9.75 -36.93 17.69
N GLU A 291 -9.31 -37.64 18.74
CA GLU A 291 -10.12 -37.90 19.95
C GLU A 291 -10.52 -36.60 20.66
N THR A 292 -9.62 -35.61 20.72
CA THR A 292 -9.93 -34.32 21.33
C THR A 292 -10.92 -33.52 20.49
N ILE A 293 -10.87 -33.64 19.16
CA ILE A 293 -11.84 -33.02 18.24
C ILE A 293 -13.23 -33.64 18.44
N GLU A 294 -13.33 -34.97 18.31
CA GLU A 294 -14.57 -35.75 18.49
C GLU A 294 -15.25 -35.41 19.83
N ARG A 295 -14.47 -35.41 20.93
CA ARG A 295 -14.97 -35.07 22.26
C ARG A 295 -15.44 -33.61 22.40
N ILE A 296 -14.87 -32.67 21.66
CA ILE A 296 -15.33 -31.27 21.63
C ILE A 296 -16.64 -31.12 20.83
N GLU A 297 -16.77 -31.84 19.71
CA GLU A 297 -17.94 -31.80 18.82
C GLU A 297 -19.16 -32.51 19.45
N ASP A 298 -18.98 -33.74 19.95
CA ASP A 298 -20.02 -34.53 20.64
C ASP A 298 -20.27 -34.10 22.09
N HIS A 299 -19.49 -33.14 22.60
CA HIS A 299 -19.52 -32.66 23.99
C HIS A 299 -19.33 -33.77 25.05
N HIS A 300 -18.46 -34.74 24.77
CA HIS A 300 -18.19 -35.91 25.63
C HIS A 300 -16.90 -35.77 26.46
N PHE A 301 -17.06 -35.49 27.77
CA PHE A 301 -15.95 -35.22 28.68
C PHE A 301 -15.97 -36.11 29.93
N ASP A 302 -14.81 -36.30 30.53
CA ASP A 302 -14.66 -37.06 31.77
C ASP A 302 -15.44 -36.40 32.91
N ALA A 303 -16.13 -37.19 33.72
CA ALA A 303 -16.85 -36.69 34.87
C ALA A 303 -15.90 -36.16 35.96
N GLU A 304 -16.34 -35.15 36.70
CA GLU A 304 -15.58 -34.62 37.83
C GLU A 304 -15.43 -35.69 38.92
N GLN A 305 -14.21 -35.89 39.40
CA GLN A 305 -13.89 -36.97 40.35
C GLN A 305 -14.05 -36.53 41.82
N VAL A 306 -13.78 -35.26 42.10
CA VAL A 306 -13.92 -34.61 43.40
C VAL A 306 -14.40 -33.17 43.23
N PHE A 307 -15.16 -32.68 44.20
CA PHE A 307 -15.32 -31.24 44.43
C PHE A 307 -14.46 -30.80 45.61
N PHE A 308 -13.93 -29.59 45.55
CA PHE A 308 -13.15 -28.98 46.62
C PHE A 308 -14.09 -28.43 47.69
N TRP A 309 -13.77 -28.67 48.96
CA TRP A 309 -14.55 -28.23 50.11
C TRP A 309 -13.64 -27.56 51.15
N ARG A 310 -14.18 -26.52 51.78
CA ARG A 310 -13.62 -25.87 52.98
C ARG A 310 -14.68 -25.90 54.07
N ASN A 311 -14.24 -26.09 55.31
CA ASN A 311 -15.15 -25.97 56.44
C ASN A 311 -15.62 -24.51 56.58
N ASN A 312 -16.90 -24.33 56.90
CA ASN A 312 -17.51 -23.03 57.18
C ASN A 312 -18.07 -22.94 58.62
N ASP A 313 -18.07 -24.07 59.35
CA ASP A 313 -18.45 -24.14 60.76
C ASP A 313 -17.18 -23.85 61.60
N LEU A 314 -16.81 -22.56 61.66
CA LEU A 314 -15.51 -22.09 62.17
C LEU A 314 -15.50 -21.80 63.67
N ASP A 315 -14.37 -22.08 64.32
CA ASP A 315 -14.17 -21.86 65.76
C ASP A 315 -13.31 -20.62 66.03
N TYR A 316 -13.90 -19.56 66.59
CA TYR A 316 -13.21 -18.31 66.90
C TYR A 316 -12.64 -18.26 68.33
N SER A 317 -12.62 -19.36 69.07
CA SER A 317 -12.19 -19.39 70.48
C SER A 317 -10.73 -18.97 70.67
N THR A 318 -9.83 -19.40 69.79
CA THR A 318 -8.45 -18.89 69.66
C THR A 318 -8.01 -18.89 68.19
N LEU A 319 -6.93 -18.16 67.85
CA LEU A 319 -6.31 -18.23 66.52
C LEU A 319 -5.96 -19.67 66.09
N LYS A 320 -5.56 -20.51 67.05
CA LYS A 320 -5.19 -21.92 66.80
C LYS A 320 -6.42 -22.78 66.52
N ASP A 321 -7.58 -22.42 67.08
CA ASP A 321 -8.84 -23.11 66.84
C ASP A 321 -9.44 -22.70 65.49
N LEU A 322 -9.32 -21.41 65.12
CA LEU A 322 -9.73 -20.92 63.81
C LEU A 322 -8.96 -21.62 62.69
N ILE A 323 -7.63 -21.60 62.74
CA ILE A 323 -6.77 -22.26 61.74
C ILE A 323 -7.09 -23.77 61.68
N ARG A 324 -7.17 -24.45 62.83
CA ARG A 324 -7.53 -25.87 62.92
C ARG A 324 -8.92 -26.16 62.32
N SER A 325 -9.89 -25.26 62.51
CA SER A 325 -11.24 -25.40 61.97
C SER A 325 -11.30 -25.20 60.45
N LEU A 326 -10.48 -24.31 59.89
CA LEU A 326 -10.31 -24.11 58.44
C LEU A 326 -9.60 -25.29 57.77
N GLU A 327 -8.65 -25.93 58.47
CA GLU A 327 -7.86 -27.06 57.97
C GLU A 327 -8.60 -28.42 57.97
N ILE A 328 -9.83 -28.51 58.46
CA ILE A 328 -10.60 -29.76 58.51
C ILE A 328 -10.77 -30.35 57.09
N SER A 329 -10.49 -31.64 56.96
CA SER A 329 -10.76 -32.42 55.75
C SER A 329 -12.17 -33.03 55.77
N PRO A 330 -12.88 -33.10 54.62
CA PRO A 330 -14.16 -33.80 54.55
C PRO A 330 -13.93 -35.32 54.62
N ASN A 331 -14.85 -36.07 55.22
CA ASN A 331 -14.80 -37.54 55.22
C ASN A 331 -15.81 -38.17 54.22
N ARG A 332 -16.68 -37.35 53.61
CA ARG A 332 -17.68 -37.76 52.60
C ARG A 332 -17.04 -38.00 51.23
N ARG A 333 -17.32 -39.16 50.62
CA ARG A 333 -16.79 -39.54 49.29
C ARG A 333 -17.22 -38.57 48.19
N GLY A 334 -16.27 -38.16 47.34
CA GLY A 334 -16.49 -37.20 46.26
C GLY A 334 -16.21 -35.74 46.65
N LEU A 335 -15.84 -35.50 47.91
CA LEU A 335 -15.26 -34.23 48.35
C LEU A 335 -13.78 -34.42 48.68
N THR A 336 -12.99 -33.38 48.50
CA THR A 336 -11.62 -33.27 49.01
C THR A 336 -11.44 -31.91 49.70
N ARG A 337 -10.46 -31.77 50.59
CA ARG A 337 -10.12 -30.45 51.16
C ARG A 337 -9.63 -29.55 50.02
N ALA A 338 -10.03 -28.28 50.05
CA ALA A 338 -9.45 -27.26 49.19
C ALA A 338 -7.90 -27.20 49.37
N PRO A 339 -7.15 -26.81 48.32
CA PRO A 339 -5.81 -26.26 48.49
C PRO A 339 -5.77 -25.17 49.55
N VAL A 340 -4.58 -24.92 50.11
CA VAL A 340 -4.40 -23.75 50.98
C VAL A 340 -4.56 -22.52 50.11
N ALA A 341 -5.57 -21.70 50.41
CA ALA A 341 -5.82 -20.44 49.74
C ALA A 341 -5.08 -19.29 50.47
N THR A 342 -4.84 -18.19 49.76
CA THR A 342 -4.05 -17.05 50.25
C THR A 342 -4.60 -16.44 51.54
N ASP A 343 -5.92 -16.53 51.80
CA ASP A 343 -6.53 -16.07 53.04
C ASP A 343 -6.03 -16.88 54.27
N LEU A 344 -5.90 -18.21 54.15
CA LEU A 344 -5.34 -19.08 55.18
C LEU A 344 -3.81 -18.97 55.28
N GLU A 345 -3.10 -18.77 54.17
CA GLU A 345 -1.66 -18.48 54.20
C GLU A 345 -1.37 -17.17 54.96
N VAL A 346 -2.11 -16.11 54.64
CA VAL A 346 -1.97 -14.81 55.28
C VAL A 346 -2.42 -14.85 56.74
N LEU A 347 -3.54 -15.51 57.08
CA LEU A 347 -3.92 -15.75 58.48
C LEU A 347 -2.80 -16.49 59.24
N THR A 348 -2.15 -17.47 58.61
CA THR A 348 -1.03 -18.20 59.21
C THR A 348 0.20 -17.30 59.42
N HIS A 349 0.49 -16.38 58.49
CA HIS A 349 1.53 -15.36 58.69
C HIS A 349 1.17 -14.38 59.82
N LEU A 350 -0.04 -13.83 59.82
CA LEU A 350 -0.54 -12.89 60.83
C LEU A 350 -0.60 -13.51 62.23
N SER A 351 -0.90 -14.81 62.36
CA SER A 351 -0.87 -15.54 63.63
C SER A 351 0.53 -15.76 64.23
N ARG A 352 1.59 -15.45 63.49
CA ARG A 352 3.00 -15.54 63.91
C ARG A 352 3.64 -14.17 64.16
N ASP A 353 2.95 -13.10 63.80
CA ASP A 353 3.34 -11.73 64.15
C ASP A 353 2.88 -11.43 65.58
N GLU A 354 3.81 -11.05 66.46
CA GLU A 354 3.52 -10.94 67.90
C GLU A 354 2.55 -9.78 68.21
N GLU A 355 2.64 -8.68 67.46
CA GLU A 355 1.76 -7.51 67.61
C GLU A 355 0.32 -7.85 67.16
N THR A 356 0.16 -8.44 65.97
CA THR A 356 -1.14 -8.89 65.45
C THR A 356 -1.76 -9.98 66.34
N ALA A 357 -0.97 -10.95 66.80
CA ALA A 357 -1.45 -12.02 67.66
C ALA A 357 -1.86 -11.53 69.06
N ALA A 358 -1.21 -10.48 69.58
CA ALA A 358 -1.60 -9.83 70.84
C ALA A 358 -2.90 -9.04 70.72
N MET A 359 -3.15 -8.38 69.59
CA MET A 359 -4.43 -7.70 69.32
C MET A 359 -5.60 -8.69 69.15
N ALA A 360 -5.35 -9.89 68.62
CA ALA A 360 -6.35 -10.93 68.39
C ALA A 360 -6.73 -11.73 69.66
N ALA A 361 -6.95 -11.03 70.78
CA ALA A 361 -7.09 -11.61 72.12
C ALA A 361 -8.42 -12.32 72.43
N GLY A 362 -9.45 -12.19 71.59
CA GLY A 362 -10.75 -12.85 71.79
C GLY A 362 -11.61 -13.02 70.52
N PRO A 363 -12.77 -13.69 70.60
CA PRO A 363 -13.49 -14.16 69.41
C PRO A 363 -13.89 -13.08 68.41
N ALA A 364 -14.29 -11.89 68.87
CA ALA A 364 -14.63 -10.77 67.99
C ALA A 364 -13.39 -10.21 67.24
N SER A 365 -12.26 -10.04 67.94
CA SER A 365 -11.00 -9.61 67.32
C SER A 365 -10.42 -10.67 66.37
N ILE A 366 -10.59 -11.96 66.67
CA ILE A 366 -10.18 -13.09 65.81
C ILE A 366 -11.08 -13.17 64.57
N GLY A 367 -12.39 -12.94 64.71
CA GLY A 367 -13.32 -12.80 63.59
C GLY A 367 -12.95 -11.65 62.67
N MET A 368 -12.64 -10.47 63.22
CA MET A 368 -12.18 -9.34 62.42
C MET A 368 -10.83 -9.62 61.73
N LEU A 369 -9.90 -10.35 62.37
CA LEU A 369 -8.65 -10.75 61.72
C LEU A 369 -8.92 -11.67 60.52
N TRP A 370 -9.91 -12.56 60.62
CA TRP A 370 -10.32 -13.43 59.52
C TRP A 370 -10.99 -12.66 58.39
N ASP A 371 -11.85 -11.68 58.69
CA ASP A 371 -12.44 -10.80 57.67
C ASP A 371 -11.40 -9.88 57.00
N VAL A 372 -10.32 -9.54 57.70
CA VAL A 372 -9.14 -8.88 57.12
C VAL A 372 -8.32 -9.84 56.26
N ALA A 373 -8.02 -11.05 56.72
CA ALA A 373 -7.26 -12.05 55.96
C ALA A 373 -7.94 -12.49 54.65
N GLN A 374 -9.28 -12.40 54.58
CA GLN A 374 -10.07 -12.64 53.37
C GLN A 374 -9.96 -11.54 52.29
N VAL A 375 -9.29 -10.42 52.54
CA VAL A 375 -9.10 -9.36 51.52
C VAL A 375 -8.24 -9.91 50.37
N PRO A 376 -8.69 -9.89 49.09
CA PRO A 376 -7.92 -10.50 48.01
C PRO A 376 -6.68 -9.69 47.60
N ASP A 377 -5.56 -10.39 47.35
CA ASP A 377 -4.38 -9.75 46.75
C ASP A 377 -4.48 -9.67 45.22
N PHE A 378 -5.23 -8.68 44.73
CA PHE A 378 -5.36 -8.39 43.30
C PHE A 378 -4.01 -8.12 42.60
N ARG A 379 -2.94 -7.85 43.36
CA ARG A 379 -1.58 -7.56 42.89
C ARG A 379 -0.73 -8.81 42.63
N LYS A 380 -1.11 -9.98 43.18
CA LYS A 380 -0.36 -11.24 43.12
C LYS A 380 1.10 -11.13 43.61
N THR A 381 1.28 -10.45 44.74
CA THR A 381 2.54 -10.32 45.47
C THR A 381 2.83 -11.55 46.35
N MET A 382 3.97 -11.57 47.01
CA MET A 382 4.29 -12.62 47.99
C MET A 382 3.36 -12.52 49.21
N ALA A 383 2.89 -13.66 49.73
CA ALA A 383 1.93 -13.70 50.85
C ALA A 383 2.38 -12.89 52.09
N SER A 384 3.69 -12.81 52.36
CA SER A 384 4.24 -11.99 53.45
C SER A 384 4.14 -10.48 53.20
N GLU A 385 4.25 -10.02 51.96
CA GLU A 385 4.06 -8.61 51.60
C GLU A 385 2.59 -8.22 51.72
N HIS A 386 1.68 -9.08 51.26
CA HIS A 386 0.25 -8.85 51.43
C HIS A 386 -0.17 -8.89 52.90
N ALA A 387 0.33 -9.86 53.68
CA ALA A 387 0.14 -9.90 55.13
C ALA A 387 0.62 -8.61 55.81
N SER A 388 1.73 -8.01 55.36
CA SER A 388 2.25 -6.73 55.90
C SER A 388 1.32 -5.53 55.62
N LEU A 389 0.51 -5.57 54.56
CA LEU A 389 -0.55 -4.60 54.32
C LEU A 389 -1.77 -4.88 55.21
N LEU A 390 -2.18 -6.14 55.30
CA LEU A 390 -3.36 -6.55 56.05
C LEU A 390 -3.18 -6.38 57.57
N ALA A 391 -1.98 -6.59 58.11
CA ALA A 391 -1.63 -6.28 59.50
C ALA A 391 -1.90 -4.80 59.85
N ARG A 392 -1.58 -3.87 58.94
CA ARG A 392 -1.83 -2.43 59.14
C ARG A 392 -3.31 -2.07 59.09
N ILE A 393 -4.08 -2.73 58.21
CA ILE A 393 -5.54 -2.59 58.16
C ILE A 393 -6.15 -3.09 59.47
N TYR A 394 -5.72 -4.25 59.95
CA TYR A 394 -6.16 -4.83 61.22
C TYR A 394 -5.81 -3.94 62.41
N ALA A 395 -4.57 -3.46 62.52
CA ALA A 395 -4.14 -2.55 63.58
C ALA A 395 -4.97 -1.26 63.64
N SER A 396 -5.35 -0.69 62.48
CA SER A 396 -6.26 0.48 62.43
C SER A 396 -7.66 0.10 62.94
N LEU A 397 -8.20 -1.05 62.51
CA LEU A 397 -9.52 -1.53 62.96
C LEU A 397 -9.56 -1.94 64.44
N MET A 398 -8.42 -2.28 65.05
CA MET A 398 -8.28 -2.59 66.49
C MET A 398 -7.87 -1.37 67.35
N SER A 399 -7.66 -0.19 66.74
CA SER A 399 -7.37 1.06 67.46
C SER A 399 -8.60 1.61 68.20
N GLU A 400 -8.41 2.65 69.02
CA GLU A 400 -9.53 3.36 69.70
C GLU A 400 -10.55 3.96 68.71
N GLU A 401 -10.14 4.27 67.47
CA GLU A 401 -11.03 4.76 66.42
C GLU A 401 -11.92 3.62 65.86
N GLY A 402 -11.47 2.36 65.93
CA GLY A 402 -12.19 1.19 65.40
C GLY A 402 -12.40 1.20 63.87
N ARG A 403 -11.58 1.98 63.15
CA ARG A 403 -11.75 2.33 61.72
C ARG A 403 -10.42 2.40 60.99
N ILE A 404 -10.49 2.40 59.67
CA ILE A 404 -9.34 2.71 58.81
C ILE A 404 -9.26 4.23 58.62
N SER A 405 -8.15 4.83 59.03
CA SER A 405 -7.93 6.28 58.93
C SER A 405 -8.11 6.80 57.50
N GLU A 406 -9.05 7.73 57.31
CA GLU A 406 -9.39 8.30 55.99
C GLU A 406 -8.19 9.02 55.34
N VAL A 407 -7.37 9.70 56.15
CA VAL A 407 -6.14 10.37 55.70
C VAL A 407 -5.13 9.37 55.15
N TRP A 408 -5.04 8.18 55.77
CA TRP A 408 -4.17 7.11 55.27
C TRP A 408 -4.72 6.48 53.99
N LEU A 409 -6.03 6.24 53.91
CA LEU A 409 -6.70 5.69 52.72
C LEU A 409 -6.55 6.60 51.50
N ASP A 410 -6.85 7.89 51.63
CA ASP A 410 -6.65 8.88 50.57
C ASP A 410 -5.18 8.96 50.13
N ALA A 411 -4.25 8.89 51.09
CA ALA A 411 -2.82 8.84 50.80
C ALA A 411 -2.36 7.55 50.08
N GLN A 412 -3.13 6.45 50.10
CA GLN A 412 -2.90 5.30 49.22
C GLN A 412 -3.55 5.49 47.84
N ILE A 413 -4.79 5.98 47.79
CA ILE A 413 -5.53 6.22 46.54
C ILE A 413 -4.78 7.22 45.64
N LYS A 414 -4.30 8.33 46.20
CA LYS A 414 -3.54 9.38 45.48
C LYS A 414 -2.24 8.89 44.84
N ARG A 415 -1.62 7.81 45.35
CA ARG A 415 -0.43 7.18 44.74
C ARG A 415 -0.74 6.47 43.42
N HIS A 416 -1.98 6.03 43.25
CA HIS A 416 -2.39 5.13 42.17
C HIS A 416 -3.43 5.72 41.21
N GLU A 417 -4.06 6.86 41.52
CA GLU A 417 -5.11 7.44 40.66
C GLU A 417 -4.63 8.11 39.36
N ARG A 418 -3.32 8.23 39.16
CA ARG A 418 -2.72 8.81 37.95
C ARG A 418 -3.00 7.96 36.71
N THR A 419 -3.38 8.59 35.60
CA THR A 419 -3.72 7.94 34.31
C THR A 419 -2.59 7.95 33.27
N ASP A 420 -1.43 8.52 33.59
CA ASP A 420 -0.23 8.50 32.73
C ASP A 420 0.58 7.22 32.90
N GLY A 421 1.07 6.65 31.79
CA GLY A 421 1.85 5.41 31.78
C GLY A 421 1.56 4.57 30.54
N ASP A 422 2.14 3.38 30.51
CA ASP A 422 1.83 2.32 29.56
C ASP A 422 0.71 1.40 30.07
N ILE A 423 0.41 0.36 29.30
CA ILE A 423 -0.65 -0.62 29.57
C ILE A 423 -0.42 -1.32 30.91
N ASP A 424 0.81 -1.74 31.19
CA ASP A 424 1.13 -2.57 32.35
C ASP A 424 1.25 -1.73 33.63
N THR A 425 1.73 -0.48 33.53
CA THR A 425 1.62 0.54 34.59
C THR A 425 0.17 0.78 35.01
N LEU A 426 -0.73 0.95 34.04
CA LEU A 426 -2.16 1.16 34.31
C LEU A 426 -2.84 -0.10 34.88
N SER A 427 -2.51 -1.27 34.35
CA SER A 427 -3.01 -2.56 34.86
C SER A 427 -2.61 -2.77 36.33
N ASN A 428 -1.37 -2.45 36.70
CA ASN A 428 -0.88 -2.51 38.08
C ASN A 428 -1.58 -1.48 38.99
N ARG A 429 -1.83 -0.25 38.52
CA ARG A 429 -2.60 0.75 39.29
C ARG A 429 -4.05 0.30 39.52
N ILE A 430 -4.69 -0.35 38.54
CA ILE A 430 -6.02 -0.95 38.71
C ILE A 430 -5.98 -2.10 39.73
N ALA A 431 -4.95 -2.95 39.72
CA ALA A 431 -4.79 -4.01 40.72
C ALA A 431 -4.67 -3.45 42.15
N HIS A 432 -3.86 -2.39 42.36
CA HIS A 432 -3.80 -1.68 43.63
C HIS A 432 -5.14 -1.05 44.03
N MET A 433 -5.83 -0.40 43.10
CA MET A 433 -7.11 0.25 43.38
C MET A 433 -8.24 -0.72 43.72
N ARG A 434 -8.26 -1.93 43.15
CA ARG A 434 -9.23 -2.98 43.50
C ARG A 434 -9.17 -3.39 44.96
N THR A 435 -7.99 -3.46 45.57
CA THR A 435 -7.85 -3.71 47.02
C THR A 435 -8.57 -2.62 47.82
N TRP A 436 -8.41 -1.35 47.43
CA TRP A 436 -9.11 -0.23 48.09
C TRP A 436 -10.60 -0.19 47.80
N THR A 437 -11.05 -0.53 46.58
CA THR A 437 -12.48 -0.70 46.28
C THR A 437 -13.11 -1.82 47.09
N TYR A 438 -12.42 -2.95 47.29
CA TYR A 438 -12.89 -4.05 48.15
C TYR A 438 -12.98 -3.62 49.62
N VAL A 439 -11.92 -2.99 50.15
CA VAL A 439 -11.88 -2.42 51.51
C VAL A 439 -13.03 -1.42 51.73
N ALA A 440 -13.30 -0.53 50.78
CA ALA A 440 -14.39 0.44 50.89
C ALA A 440 -15.80 -0.18 50.89
N ASN A 441 -15.97 -1.38 50.32
CA ASN A 441 -17.23 -2.13 50.37
C ASN A 441 -17.42 -2.94 51.69
N ARG A 442 -16.43 -3.00 52.58
CA ARG A 442 -16.57 -3.65 53.90
C ARG A 442 -17.35 -2.76 54.86
N ALA A 443 -18.48 -3.28 55.35
CA ALA A 443 -19.37 -2.54 56.25
C ALA A 443 -18.70 -2.24 57.59
N GLY A 444 -18.71 -0.96 58.00
CA GLY A 444 -18.18 -0.54 59.30
C GLY A 444 -16.65 -0.46 59.40
N TRP A 445 -15.92 -0.53 58.28
CA TRP A 445 -14.45 -0.33 58.27
C TRP A 445 -14.04 1.14 58.05
N LEU A 446 -14.95 1.96 57.52
CA LEU A 446 -14.76 3.38 57.22
C LEU A 446 -15.98 4.17 57.71
N ASP A 447 -15.78 5.43 58.09
CA ASP A 447 -16.86 6.29 58.57
C ASP A 447 -17.78 6.73 57.43
N ASP A 448 -17.30 7.50 56.44
CA ASP A 448 -18.08 7.69 55.20
C ASP A 448 -17.80 6.58 54.17
N SER A 449 -18.29 5.38 54.51
CA SER A 449 -18.27 4.23 53.60
C SER A 449 -18.89 4.52 52.22
N ALA A 450 -19.83 5.47 52.10
CA ALA A 450 -20.46 5.80 50.82
C ALA A 450 -19.55 6.68 49.95
N HIS A 451 -18.95 7.73 50.53
CA HIS A 451 -17.95 8.57 49.87
C HIS A 451 -16.77 7.74 49.35
N TRP A 452 -16.21 6.85 50.18
CA TRP A 452 -15.06 6.05 49.76
C TRP A 452 -15.40 5.04 48.65
N GLN A 453 -16.59 4.43 48.66
CA GLN A 453 -17.04 3.55 47.57
C GLN A 453 -17.21 4.28 46.24
N GLU A 454 -17.69 5.54 46.25
CA GLU A 454 -17.74 6.37 45.05
C GLU A 454 -16.34 6.82 44.62
N ARG A 455 -15.52 7.29 45.55
CA ARG A 455 -14.16 7.78 45.32
C ARG A 455 -13.23 6.71 44.73
N THR A 456 -13.20 5.48 45.26
CA THR A 456 -12.36 4.41 44.68
C THR A 456 -12.89 3.95 43.32
N ARG A 457 -14.22 3.84 43.15
CA ARG A 457 -14.85 3.48 41.87
C ARG A 457 -14.57 4.50 40.77
N ALA A 458 -14.67 5.79 41.08
CA ALA A 458 -14.34 6.89 40.16
C ALA A 458 -12.83 6.96 39.81
N VAL A 459 -11.96 6.35 40.61
CA VAL A 459 -10.54 6.15 40.27
C VAL A 459 -10.38 4.90 39.38
N GLU A 460 -10.95 3.76 39.77
CA GLU A 460 -10.88 2.51 38.99
C GLU A 460 -11.46 2.67 37.58
N ASP A 461 -12.55 3.42 37.43
CA ASP A 461 -13.15 3.76 36.12
C ASP A 461 -12.23 4.62 35.26
N ARG A 462 -11.65 5.71 35.81
CA ARG A 462 -10.70 6.57 35.06
C ARG A 462 -9.46 5.82 34.62
N LEU A 463 -8.92 4.93 35.46
CA LEU A 463 -7.80 4.05 35.10
C LEU A 463 -8.21 3.02 34.04
N SER A 464 -9.43 2.49 34.12
CA SER A 464 -9.99 1.51 33.17
C SER A 464 -10.21 2.10 31.78
N ASP A 465 -10.65 3.35 31.71
CA ASP A 465 -10.85 4.08 30.45
C ASP A 465 -9.51 4.47 29.84
N ALA A 466 -8.56 4.98 30.63
CA ALA A 466 -7.19 5.21 30.18
C ALA A 466 -6.52 3.92 29.65
N LEU A 467 -6.71 2.79 30.33
CA LEU A 467 -6.24 1.48 29.86
C LEU A 467 -6.91 1.05 28.56
N HIS A 468 -8.22 1.26 28.41
CA HIS A 468 -8.94 1.01 27.17
C HIS A 468 -8.41 1.89 26.01
N GLU A 469 -8.14 3.17 26.26
CA GLU A 469 -7.54 4.06 25.26
C GLU A 469 -6.14 3.59 24.84
N ARG A 470 -5.27 3.22 25.78
CA ARG A 470 -3.92 2.70 25.46
C ARG A 470 -3.97 1.40 24.67
N LEU A 471 -4.87 0.46 25.04
CA LEU A 471 -5.10 -0.76 24.26
C LEU A 471 -5.58 -0.44 22.84
N THR A 472 -6.55 0.47 22.70
CA THR A 472 -7.09 0.88 21.39
C THR A 472 -6.04 1.58 20.53
N GLN A 473 -5.25 2.51 21.10
CA GLN A 473 -4.14 3.18 20.41
C GLN A 473 -3.06 2.19 19.94
N ARG A 474 -2.79 1.14 20.75
CA ARG A 474 -1.77 0.13 20.43
C ARG A 474 -2.24 -0.92 19.44
N PHE A 475 -3.51 -1.34 19.48
CA PHE A 475 -4.01 -2.52 18.76
C PHE A 475 -5.09 -2.24 17.69
N VAL A 476 -5.51 -0.98 17.49
CA VAL A 476 -6.50 -0.58 16.47
C VAL A 476 -6.00 0.62 15.67
N ASP A 477 -5.78 0.46 14.36
CA ASP A 477 -5.70 1.60 13.45
C ASP A 477 -7.12 2.11 13.17
N ARG A 478 -7.47 3.22 13.85
CA ARG A 478 -8.78 3.87 13.71
C ARG A 478 -9.13 4.25 12.27
N ARG A 479 -8.15 4.62 11.42
CA ARG A 479 -8.42 4.99 10.02
C ARG A 479 -8.87 3.76 9.23
N THR A 480 -8.09 2.68 9.31
CA THR A 480 -8.44 1.41 8.66
C THR A 480 -9.74 0.81 9.21
N SER A 481 -9.98 0.86 10.52
CA SER A 481 -11.24 0.40 11.12
C SER A 481 -12.48 1.15 10.59
N VAL A 482 -12.44 2.48 10.53
CA VAL A 482 -13.57 3.28 10.03
C VAL A 482 -13.80 3.06 8.53
N LEU A 483 -12.72 3.00 7.72
CA LEU A 483 -12.81 2.69 6.29
C LEU A 483 -13.45 1.30 6.07
N MET A 484 -12.98 0.29 6.80
CA MET A 484 -13.48 -1.08 6.71
C MET A 484 -14.90 -1.25 7.25
N LYS A 485 -15.39 -0.31 8.08
CA LYS A 485 -16.77 -0.26 8.56
C LYS A 485 -17.73 0.30 7.50
N ARG A 486 -17.46 1.51 6.98
CA ARG A 486 -18.26 2.14 5.92
C ARG A 486 -18.36 1.26 4.66
N LEU A 487 -17.26 0.62 4.28
CA LEU A 487 -17.21 -0.31 3.14
C LEU A 487 -18.05 -1.60 3.36
N ARG A 488 -18.59 -1.86 4.56
CA ARG A 488 -19.57 -2.92 4.85
C ARG A 488 -21.01 -2.41 4.87
N GLU A 489 -21.22 -1.16 5.28
CA GLU A 489 -22.54 -0.56 5.53
C GLU A 489 -23.34 -0.29 4.24
N ARG A 490 -22.71 -0.47 3.06
CA ARG A 490 -23.30 -0.36 1.71
C ARG A 490 -23.88 1.01 1.37
N GLU A 491 -23.42 2.06 2.03
CA GLU A 491 -23.46 3.39 1.42
C GLU A 491 -22.70 3.34 0.09
N GLU A 492 -23.27 3.90 -0.98
CA GLU A 492 -22.62 3.90 -2.29
C GLU A 492 -21.43 4.88 -2.24
N LEU A 493 -20.22 4.32 -2.07
CA LEU A 493 -18.96 5.05 -1.99
C LEU A 493 -18.90 6.15 -3.06
N MET A 494 -18.99 7.40 -2.62
CA MET A 494 -18.96 8.59 -3.46
C MET A 494 -17.53 8.86 -3.91
N ALA A 495 -17.15 8.11 -4.95
CA ALA A 495 -15.99 8.38 -5.76
C ALA A 495 -16.29 9.57 -6.68
N SER A 496 -15.60 10.67 -6.45
CA SER A 496 -15.70 11.93 -7.20
C SER A 496 -14.37 12.22 -7.89
N VAL A 497 -14.41 12.92 -9.03
CA VAL A 497 -13.22 13.39 -9.73
C VAL A 497 -13.29 14.91 -9.78
N ASN A 498 -12.26 15.61 -9.30
CA ASN A 498 -12.22 17.07 -9.34
C ASN A 498 -11.75 17.59 -10.73
N GLN A 499 -11.79 18.90 -10.91
CA GLN A 499 -11.38 19.54 -12.18
C GLN A 499 -9.87 19.39 -12.47
N GLU A 500 -9.04 19.13 -11.46
CA GLU A 500 -7.60 18.84 -11.57
C GLU A 500 -7.29 17.34 -11.80
N GLY A 501 -8.35 16.53 -12.01
CA GLY A 501 -8.26 15.09 -12.22
C GLY A 501 -8.00 14.25 -10.97
N ASP A 502 -8.00 14.82 -9.76
CA ASP A 502 -7.87 14.04 -8.52
C ASP A 502 -9.08 13.15 -8.32
N VAL A 503 -8.82 11.87 -8.03
CA VAL A 503 -9.83 10.85 -7.78
C VAL A 503 -9.97 10.67 -6.27
N LEU A 504 -11.09 11.15 -5.74
CA LEU A 504 -11.41 11.25 -4.32
C LEU A 504 -12.55 10.29 -3.98
N VAL A 505 -12.27 9.24 -3.18
CA VAL A 505 -13.29 8.29 -2.70
C VAL A 505 -13.60 8.61 -1.25
N GLU A 506 -14.84 9.04 -0.95
CA GLU A 506 -15.23 9.51 0.39
C GLU A 506 -14.32 10.61 0.96
N GLY A 507 -13.75 11.44 0.06
CA GLY A 507 -12.80 12.50 0.41
C GLY A 507 -11.34 12.05 0.56
N GLU A 508 -11.02 10.75 0.48
CA GLU A 508 -9.63 10.29 0.43
C GLU A 508 -9.09 10.24 -1.01
N PHE A 509 -7.91 10.80 -1.22
CA PHE A 509 -7.21 10.79 -2.51
C PHE A 509 -6.66 9.40 -2.84
N VAL A 510 -7.00 8.87 -4.02
CA VAL A 510 -6.61 7.52 -4.48
C VAL A 510 -5.66 7.57 -5.70
N GLY A 511 -5.62 8.70 -6.43
CA GLY A 511 -4.75 8.91 -7.59
C GLY A 511 -5.26 10.05 -8.48
N LYS A 512 -4.62 10.26 -9.64
CA LYS A 512 -5.05 11.24 -10.66
C LYS A 512 -5.48 10.55 -11.96
N LEU A 513 -6.56 11.03 -12.57
CA LEU A 513 -7.01 10.65 -13.91
C LEU A 513 -6.44 11.62 -14.95
N GLN A 514 -5.39 11.19 -15.64
CA GLN A 514 -4.66 11.96 -16.65
C GLN A 514 -5.14 11.55 -18.05
N GLY A 515 -5.86 12.42 -18.75
CA GLY A 515 -6.54 12.05 -20.00
C GLY A 515 -7.53 10.90 -19.79
N PHE A 516 -7.23 9.73 -20.37
CA PHE A 516 -7.99 8.48 -20.19
C PHE A 516 -7.26 7.43 -19.33
N VAL A 517 -6.15 7.80 -18.68
CA VAL A 517 -5.31 6.89 -17.88
C VAL A 517 -5.40 7.24 -16.40
N PHE A 518 -5.87 6.30 -15.58
CA PHE A 518 -5.83 6.44 -14.12
C PHE A 518 -4.44 6.07 -13.58
N VAL A 519 -3.82 7.02 -12.88
CA VAL A 519 -2.52 6.88 -12.20
C VAL A 519 -2.77 6.83 -10.69
N PRO A 520 -2.70 5.64 -10.05
CA PRO A 520 -2.93 5.51 -8.61
C PRO A 520 -1.78 6.11 -7.78
N ASP A 521 -2.08 6.60 -6.58
CA ASP A 521 -1.05 7.04 -5.62
C ASP A 521 -0.25 5.82 -5.09
N GLU A 522 1.08 5.88 -5.18
CA GLU A 522 1.98 4.86 -4.62
C GLU A 522 1.79 4.69 -3.10
N ARG A 523 1.35 5.73 -2.39
CA ARG A 523 1.04 5.69 -0.95
C ARG A 523 -0.22 4.85 -0.64
N ALA A 524 -1.10 4.63 -1.62
CA ALA A 524 -2.29 3.79 -1.49
C ALA A 524 -2.03 2.29 -1.75
N THR A 525 -0.77 1.88 -2.01
CA THR A 525 -0.41 0.50 -2.43
C THR A 525 -0.45 -0.56 -1.33
N GLY A 526 -0.87 -0.22 -0.11
CA GLY A 526 -1.07 -1.19 0.99
C GLY A 526 -2.17 -2.23 0.73
N VAL A 527 -2.44 -3.08 1.72
CA VAL A 527 -3.43 -4.20 1.64
C VAL A 527 -4.82 -3.72 1.17
N HIS A 528 -5.20 -2.49 1.49
CA HIS A 528 -6.48 -1.87 1.14
C HIS A 528 -6.56 -1.37 -0.31
N GLY A 529 -5.41 -1.22 -0.99
CA GLY A 529 -5.30 -0.70 -2.35
C GLY A 529 -5.99 -1.55 -3.43
N LYS A 530 -6.43 -2.78 -3.13
CA LYS A 530 -7.33 -3.55 -4.02
C LYS A 530 -8.81 -3.23 -3.83
N ALA A 531 -9.25 -2.93 -2.61
CA ALA A 531 -10.63 -2.54 -2.33
C ALA A 531 -10.92 -1.10 -2.80
N LEU A 532 -9.98 -0.18 -2.54
CA LEU A 532 -10.04 1.20 -3.04
C LEU A 532 -10.02 1.25 -4.58
N ARG A 533 -9.21 0.41 -5.25
CA ARG A 533 -9.26 0.26 -6.71
C ARG A 533 -10.64 -0.19 -7.18
N ALA A 534 -11.15 -1.32 -6.68
CA ALA A 534 -12.45 -1.85 -7.11
C ALA A 534 -13.64 -0.87 -6.89
N ALA A 535 -13.57 -0.01 -5.87
CA ALA A 535 -14.52 1.09 -5.68
C ALA A 535 -14.33 2.22 -6.72
N SER A 536 -13.08 2.62 -6.96
CA SER A 536 -12.71 3.64 -7.95
C SER A 536 -13.09 3.21 -9.38
N ASP A 537 -12.84 1.95 -9.74
CA ASP A 537 -13.06 1.39 -11.09
C ASP A 537 -14.49 1.60 -11.60
N LYS A 538 -15.51 1.44 -10.74
CA LYS A 538 -16.93 1.63 -11.09
C LYS A 538 -17.24 3.10 -11.44
N ALA A 539 -16.64 4.06 -10.76
CA ALA A 539 -16.89 5.49 -10.97
C ALA A 539 -16.00 6.07 -12.10
N LEU A 540 -14.74 5.64 -12.17
CA LEU A 540 -13.81 6.01 -13.22
C LEU A 540 -14.35 5.64 -14.60
N ALA A 541 -15.02 4.49 -14.75
CA ALA A 541 -15.65 4.11 -16.01
C ALA A 541 -16.65 5.15 -16.54
N GLY A 542 -17.41 5.81 -15.66
CA GLY A 542 -18.35 6.88 -16.04
C GLY A 542 -17.64 8.17 -16.47
N GLU A 543 -16.74 8.67 -15.64
CA GLU A 543 -15.97 9.91 -15.93
C GLU A 543 -15.09 9.76 -17.18
N ILE A 544 -14.44 8.60 -17.37
CA ILE A 544 -13.61 8.34 -18.55
C ILE A 544 -14.45 8.31 -19.83
N ALA A 545 -15.67 7.77 -19.79
CA ALA A 545 -16.59 7.79 -20.93
C ALA A 545 -17.04 9.22 -21.28
N VAL A 546 -17.37 10.05 -20.28
CA VAL A 546 -17.71 11.48 -20.48
C VAL A 546 -16.52 12.26 -21.08
N ARG A 547 -15.30 12.01 -20.59
CA ARG A 547 -14.07 12.60 -21.17
C ARG A 547 -13.83 12.13 -22.62
N ALA A 548 -14.05 10.85 -22.92
CA ALA A 548 -13.92 10.32 -24.28
C ALA A 548 -14.96 10.93 -25.24
N GLU A 549 -16.20 11.14 -24.80
CA GLU A 549 -17.21 11.85 -25.61
C GLU A 549 -16.82 13.32 -25.83
N LYS A 550 -16.41 14.06 -24.78
CA LYS A 550 -15.88 15.44 -24.89
C LYS A 550 -14.75 15.50 -25.91
N PHE A 551 -13.76 14.61 -25.80
CA PHE A 551 -12.62 14.53 -26.70
C PHE A 551 -13.01 14.23 -28.15
N SER A 552 -13.95 13.29 -28.38
CA SER A 552 -14.43 12.95 -29.73
C SER A 552 -15.02 14.15 -30.48
N ARG A 553 -15.52 15.16 -29.74
CA ARG A 553 -16.09 16.40 -30.25
C ARG A 553 -15.14 17.60 -30.18
N ALA A 554 -13.98 17.48 -29.52
CA ALA A 554 -13.04 18.57 -29.30
C ALA A 554 -12.53 19.14 -30.65
N PRO A 555 -12.45 20.48 -30.82
CA PRO A 555 -11.94 21.10 -32.04
C PRO A 555 -10.47 20.73 -32.30
N ALA A 556 -10.07 20.72 -33.57
CA ALA A 556 -8.73 20.26 -33.98
C ALA A 556 -7.57 21.16 -33.48
N SER A 557 -7.87 22.30 -32.86
CA SER A 557 -6.94 23.22 -32.21
C SER A 557 -6.64 22.89 -30.75
N GLU A 558 -7.42 22.01 -30.10
CA GLU A 558 -7.16 21.53 -28.72
C GLU A 558 -6.26 20.29 -28.68
N ILE A 559 -5.99 19.68 -29.84
CA ILE A 559 -5.17 18.47 -29.98
C ILE A 559 -3.82 18.90 -30.55
N GLU A 560 -2.75 18.64 -29.81
CA GLU A 560 -1.37 18.89 -30.24
C GLU A 560 -0.61 17.58 -30.41
N LEU A 561 0.38 17.57 -31.31
CA LEU A 561 1.31 16.46 -31.47
C LEU A 561 2.66 16.87 -30.88
N ALA A 562 2.97 16.36 -29.70
CA ALA A 562 4.24 16.59 -29.03
C ALA A 562 5.37 15.76 -29.67
N ASP A 563 6.61 16.15 -29.37
CA ASP A 563 7.80 15.37 -29.70
C ASP A 563 7.67 13.92 -29.20
N GLN A 564 8.29 12.98 -29.93
CA GLN A 564 8.04 11.53 -29.79
C GLN A 564 6.63 11.07 -30.22
N GLY A 565 5.88 11.90 -30.97
CA GLY A 565 4.64 11.49 -31.61
C GLY A 565 3.49 11.18 -30.64
N ARG A 566 3.45 11.86 -29.49
CA ARG A 566 2.36 11.74 -28.51
C ARG A 566 1.28 12.79 -28.78
N PHE A 567 0.02 12.37 -28.75
CA PHE A 567 -1.11 13.30 -28.83
C PHE A 567 -1.41 13.86 -27.44
N ILE A 568 -1.39 15.19 -27.33
CA ILE A 568 -1.72 15.93 -26.11
C ILE A 568 -3.10 16.58 -26.27
N TRP A 569 -3.93 16.48 -25.25
CA TRP A 569 -5.21 17.19 -25.12
C TRP A 569 -5.44 17.51 -23.64
N ASP A 570 -5.95 18.70 -23.33
CA ASP A 570 -6.18 19.18 -21.95
C ASP A 570 -4.93 19.01 -21.05
N GLY A 571 -3.74 19.25 -21.62
CA GLY A 571 -2.43 19.08 -20.95
C GLY A 571 -1.94 17.64 -20.77
N HIS A 572 -2.72 16.62 -21.14
CA HIS A 572 -2.40 15.21 -20.91
C HIS A 572 -2.24 14.39 -22.19
N ALA A 573 -1.43 13.33 -22.13
CA ALA A 573 -1.23 12.43 -23.26
C ALA A 573 -2.42 11.45 -23.41
N VAL A 574 -3.10 11.51 -24.56
CA VAL A 574 -4.29 10.70 -24.87
C VAL A 574 -4.04 9.60 -25.91
N GLY A 575 -2.89 9.64 -26.60
CA GLY A 575 -2.52 8.64 -27.60
C GLY A 575 -1.06 8.75 -28.02
N ARG A 576 -0.59 7.77 -28.81
CA ARG A 576 0.71 7.82 -29.50
C ARG A 576 0.59 7.38 -30.95
N LEU A 577 1.52 7.84 -31.79
CA LEU A 577 1.78 7.29 -33.12
C LEU A 577 2.61 6.01 -33.03
N VAL A 578 2.30 5.04 -33.87
CA VAL A 578 3.03 3.78 -34.04
C VAL A 578 3.27 3.48 -35.52
N ALA A 579 4.20 2.57 -35.82
CA ALA A 579 4.55 2.17 -37.17
C ALA A 579 3.32 1.73 -37.98
N GLY A 580 3.11 2.37 -39.13
CA GLY A 580 2.02 2.07 -40.05
C GLY A 580 2.47 1.32 -41.30
N ASP A 581 1.60 1.24 -42.31
CA ASP A 581 1.87 0.46 -43.52
C ASP A 581 2.73 1.22 -44.55
N SER A 582 2.99 2.51 -44.33
CA SER A 582 3.99 3.32 -45.05
C SER A 582 4.44 4.52 -44.21
N PRO A 583 5.60 5.16 -44.52
CA PRO A 583 6.10 6.30 -43.75
C PRO A 583 5.15 7.51 -43.64
N LEU A 584 4.23 7.69 -44.60
CA LEU A 584 3.23 8.77 -44.58
C LEU A 584 1.85 8.36 -44.06
N ALA A 585 1.69 7.09 -43.65
CA ALA A 585 0.45 6.56 -43.08
C ALA A 585 0.74 5.81 -41.76
N PRO A 586 1.17 6.51 -40.69
CA PRO A 586 1.34 5.92 -39.37
C PRO A 586 0.00 5.45 -38.80
N LYS A 587 0.05 4.55 -37.83
CA LYS A 587 -1.13 4.11 -37.06
C LYS A 587 -1.20 4.83 -35.73
N VAL A 588 -2.39 4.89 -35.14
CA VAL A 588 -2.64 5.49 -33.83
C VAL A 588 -2.85 4.40 -32.79
N GLU A 589 -2.37 4.62 -31.58
CA GLU A 589 -2.70 3.84 -30.40
C GLU A 589 -3.24 4.77 -29.32
N LEU A 590 -4.52 4.58 -28.94
CA LEU A 590 -5.15 5.33 -27.85
C LEU A 590 -4.57 4.91 -26.49
N LEU A 591 -4.11 5.88 -25.70
CA LEU A 591 -3.61 5.66 -24.35
C LEU A 591 -4.77 5.78 -23.36
N ALA A 592 -5.32 4.62 -22.95
CA ALA A 592 -6.46 4.55 -22.03
C ALA A 592 -6.40 3.29 -21.14
N SER A 593 -6.89 3.41 -19.91
CA SER A 593 -7.05 2.28 -18.99
C SER A 593 -8.19 1.32 -19.43
N GLU A 594 -8.21 0.08 -18.90
CA GLU A 594 -9.13 -1.00 -19.32
C GLU A 594 -10.63 -0.65 -19.20
N GLN A 595 -10.97 0.32 -18.37
CA GLN A 595 -12.31 0.85 -18.16
C GLN A 595 -12.87 1.54 -19.43
N LEU A 596 -12.03 2.04 -20.35
CA LEU A 596 -12.47 2.60 -21.65
C LEU A 596 -12.51 1.52 -22.74
N ASN A 597 -13.73 1.05 -23.01
CA ASN A 597 -14.02 -0.01 -23.97
C ASN A 597 -15.28 0.31 -24.80
N GLY A 598 -15.53 -0.48 -25.85
CA GLY A 598 -16.70 -0.30 -26.72
C GLY A 598 -16.67 1.02 -27.53
N PRO A 599 -17.84 1.59 -27.86
CA PRO A 599 -17.98 2.61 -28.89
C PRO A 599 -17.32 3.95 -28.54
N ASP A 600 -17.14 4.28 -27.26
CA ASP A 600 -16.50 5.54 -26.86
C ASP A 600 -14.98 5.49 -27.00
N ARG A 601 -14.39 4.28 -26.88
CA ARG A 601 -13.00 4.03 -27.27
C ARG A 601 -12.81 4.19 -28.79
N GLU A 602 -13.75 3.66 -29.57
CA GLU A 602 -13.72 3.71 -31.04
C GLU A 602 -13.81 5.17 -31.54
N LYS A 603 -14.74 5.97 -31.02
CA LYS A 603 -14.83 7.42 -31.32
C LYS A 603 -13.53 8.18 -31.02
N ALA A 604 -12.88 7.88 -29.89
CA ALA A 604 -11.63 8.54 -29.51
C ALA A 604 -10.44 8.13 -30.41
N GLN A 605 -10.38 6.84 -30.78
CA GLN A 605 -9.42 6.30 -31.74
C GLN A 605 -9.60 6.96 -33.13
N GLU A 606 -10.82 6.94 -33.68
CA GLU A 606 -11.17 7.58 -34.96
C GLU A 606 -10.88 9.09 -34.97
N ARG A 607 -11.10 9.78 -33.84
CA ARG A 607 -10.83 11.22 -33.73
C ARG A 607 -9.35 11.54 -33.94
N LEU A 608 -8.45 10.75 -33.34
CA LEU A 608 -7.01 10.89 -33.49
C LEU A 608 -6.54 10.50 -34.90
N GLU A 609 -7.04 9.39 -35.46
CA GLU A 609 -6.70 8.95 -36.82
C GLU A 609 -7.12 9.97 -37.88
N SER A 610 -8.30 10.58 -37.71
CA SER A 610 -8.77 11.68 -38.54
C SER A 610 -7.91 12.93 -38.39
N TRP A 611 -7.54 13.31 -37.16
CA TRP A 611 -6.69 14.46 -36.89
C TRP A 611 -5.29 14.31 -37.50
N ILE A 612 -4.59 13.18 -37.30
CA ILE A 612 -3.23 13.01 -37.84
C ILE A 612 -3.23 12.97 -39.36
N LYS A 613 -4.24 12.35 -39.99
CA LYS A 613 -4.38 12.34 -41.46
C LYS A 613 -4.50 13.75 -42.02
N VAL A 614 -5.29 14.62 -41.39
CA VAL A 614 -5.40 16.04 -41.76
C VAL A 614 -4.12 16.82 -41.44
N HIS A 615 -3.47 16.54 -40.31
CA HIS A 615 -2.22 17.19 -39.93
C HIS A 615 -1.09 16.87 -40.91
N ILE A 616 -0.88 15.60 -41.27
CA ILE A 616 0.12 15.19 -42.27
C ILE A 616 -0.21 15.81 -43.63
N ALA A 617 -1.48 15.76 -44.07
CA ALA A 617 -1.90 16.35 -45.34
C ALA A 617 -1.65 17.86 -45.42
N LYS A 618 -1.76 18.59 -44.30
CA LYS A 618 -1.53 20.04 -44.23
C LYS A 618 -0.04 20.40 -44.06
N THR A 619 0.67 19.71 -43.18
CA THR A 619 2.07 20.03 -42.84
C THR A 619 3.05 19.52 -43.90
N LEU A 620 2.75 18.40 -44.56
CA LEU A 620 3.56 17.80 -45.64
C LEU A 620 2.84 17.84 -47.00
N GLU A 621 1.93 18.81 -47.21
CA GLU A 621 1.12 18.98 -48.43
C GLU A 621 1.92 18.77 -49.75
N PRO A 622 3.13 19.34 -49.94
CA PRO A 622 3.88 19.16 -51.19
C PRO A 622 4.35 17.72 -51.41
N LEU A 623 4.64 16.98 -50.34
CA LEU A 623 5.07 15.58 -50.38
C LEU A 623 3.88 14.65 -50.67
N ILE A 624 2.70 14.98 -50.15
CA ILE A 624 1.44 14.29 -50.47
C ILE A 624 1.03 14.55 -51.93
N ASN A 625 1.13 15.80 -52.40
CA ASN A 625 0.91 16.17 -53.81
C ASN A 625 1.95 15.57 -54.79
N LEU A 626 3.08 15.08 -54.26
CA LEU A 626 4.08 14.29 -54.99
C LEU A 626 3.72 12.79 -54.97
N SER A 627 3.18 12.27 -53.87
CA SER A 627 2.80 10.85 -53.74
C SER A 627 1.55 10.46 -54.52
N THR A 628 0.62 11.39 -54.80
CA THR A 628 -0.52 11.10 -55.70
C THR A 628 -0.09 10.79 -57.14
N GLY A 629 1.09 11.24 -57.56
CA GLY A 629 1.65 10.96 -58.89
C GLY A 629 0.93 11.62 -60.06
N GLU A 630 -0.03 12.51 -59.79
CA GLU A 630 -0.76 13.29 -60.80
C GLU A 630 0.20 14.14 -61.63
N ASP A 631 0.00 14.15 -62.95
CA ASP A 631 0.86 14.76 -63.97
C ASP A 631 2.31 14.23 -64.05
N LEU A 632 2.64 13.11 -63.38
CA LEU A 632 3.98 12.50 -63.44
C LEU A 632 4.02 11.26 -64.32
N THR A 633 4.88 11.25 -65.34
CA THR A 633 5.02 10.14 -66.31
C THR A 633 6.41 9.50 -66.31
N GLY A 634 6.47 8.18 -66.51
CA GLY A 634 7.74 7.45 -66.69
C GLY A 634 8.72 7.63 -65.53
N LEU A 635 9.98 7.96 -65.85
CA LEU A 635 11.05 8.16 -64.86
C LEU A 635 10.75 9.27 -63.84
N ALA A 636 9.93 10.27 -64.18
CA ALA A 636 9.51 11.30 -63.22
C ALA A 636 8.76 10.68 -62.03
N ARG A 637 7.91 9.67 -62.29
CA ARG A 637 7.14 8.97 -61.25
C ARG A 637 8.03 8.07 -60.40
N GLY A 638 9.06 7.46 -60.97
CA GLY A 638 10.06 6.67 -60.23
C GLY A 638 10.86 7.53 -59.23
N VAL A 639 11.36 8.68 -59.68
CA VAL A 639 12.10 9.61 -58.81
C VAL A 639 11.17 10.27 -57.77
N ALA A 640 9.91 10.54 -58.11
CA ALA A 640 8.91 10.97 -57.12
C ALA A 640 8.63 9.91 -56.05
N PHE A 641 8.49 8.64 -56.43
CA PHE A 641 8.28 7.53 -55.50
C PHE A 641 9.48 7.37 -54.54
N GLN A 642 10.71 7.35 -55.07
CA GLN A 642 11.94 7.35 -54.26
C GLN A 642 11.95 8.53 -53.27
N LEU A 643 11.62 9.74 -53.73
CA LEU A 643 11.56 10.94 -52.87
C LEU A 643 10.50 10.81 -51.77
N VAL A 644 9.36 10.18 -52.05
CA VAL A 644 8.30 9.94 -51.06
C VAL A 644 8.73 8.91 -50.00
N GLU A 645 9.39 7.81 -50.40
CA GLU A 645 9.98 6.85 -49.45
C GLU A 645 11.04 7.50 -48.55
N ASN A 646 11.83 8.43 -49.10
CA ASN A 646 12.87 9.18 -48.38
C ASN A 646 12.36 10.53 -47.82
N LEU A 647 11.05 10.63 -47.56
CA LEU A 647 10.37 11.76 -46.90
C LEU A 647 10.70 13.17 -47.46
N GLY A 648 11.05 13.23 -48.76
CA GLY A 648 11.25 14.45 -49.52
C GLY A 648 12.70 14.91 -49.72
N ALA A 649 13.71 14.11 -49.34
CA ALA A 649 15.13 14.44 -49.58
C ALA A 649 16.03 13.21 -49.84
N ILE A 650 16.88 13.27 -50.88
CA ILE A 650 17.82 12.20 -51.27
C ILE A 650 19.20 12.79 -51.61
N ASN A 651 20.28 12.10 -51.20
CA ASN A 651 21.62 12.34 -51.72
C ASN A 651 21.70 11.97 -53.21
N ARG A 652 22.02 12.96 -54.06
CA ARG A 652 21.99 12.83 -55.53
C ARG A 652 22.87 11.70 -56.08
N GLU A 653 23.86 11.25 -55.30
CA GLU A 653 24.73 10.13 -55.65
C GLU A 653 24.03 8.76 -55.65
N HIS A 654 22.98 8.58 -54.83
CA HIS A 654 22.20 7.33 -54.75
C HIS A 654 21.36 7.10 -56.00
N ILE A 655 20.80 8.18 -56.56
CA ILE A 655 19.91 8.18 -57.75
C ILE A 655 20.60 8.79 -58.98
N ALA A 656 21.94 8.72 -59.02
CA ALA A 656 22.77 9.48 -59.96
C ALA A 656 22.58 9.10 -61.44
N ASP A 657 22.10 7.90 -61.74
CA ASP A 657 21.86 7.43 -63.11
C ASP A 657 20.42 7.72 -63.57
N ASP A 658 19.41 7.51 -62.71
CA ASP A 658 18.03 7.97 -62.93
C ASP A 658 18.00 9.47 -63.25
N VAL A 659 18.74 10.27 -62.48
CA VAL A 659 18.84 11.73 -62.64
C VAL A 659 19.52 12.14 -63.95
N LYS A 660 20.40 11.31 -64.53
CA LYS A 660 20.96 11.54 -65.88
C LYS A 660 19.94 11.19 -66.96
N ALA A 661 19.16 10.12 -66.76
CA ALA A 661 18.15 9.64 -67.68
C ALA A 661 16.88 10.51 -67.73
N LEU A 662 16.58 11.28 -66.67
CA LEU A 662 15.54 12.31 -66.69
C LEU A 662 15.83 13.37 -67.76
N ASP A 663 14.90 13.54 -68.72
CA ASP A 663 14.89 14.64 -69.67
C ASP A 663 14.46 15.98 -69.02
N GLN A 664 14.28 17.03 -69.83
CA GLN A 664 13.89 18.35 -69.32
C GLN A 664 12.39 18.48 -68.99
N ASP A 665 11.51 17.68 -69.61
CA ASP A 665 10.07 17.73 -69.29
C ASP A 665 9.80 17.01 -67.98
N ALA A 666 10.35 15.81 -67.78
CA ALA A 666 10.30 15.07 -66.52
C ALA A 666 10.88 15.88 -65.34
N ARG A 667 11.96 16.64 -65.57
CA ARG A 667 12.49 17.61 -64.59
C ARG A 667 11.57 18.81 -64.41
N GLY A 668 10.87 19.26 -65.45
CA GLY A 668 9.83 20.28 -65.38
C GLY A 668 8.62 19.86 -64.54
N GLN A 669 8.09 18.66 -64.76
CA GLN A 669 7.04 18.02 -63.97
C GLN A 669 7.40 18.02 -62.47
N LEU A 670 8.59 17.49 -62.12
CA LEU A 670 9.05 17.44 -60.73
C LEU A 670 9.30 18.83 -60.10
N ARG A 671 9.79 19.81 -60.88
CA ARG A 671 9.94 21.20 -60.43
C ARG A 671 8.60 21.88 -60.13
N LYS A 672 7.56 21.64 -60.95
CA LYS A 672 6.20 22.14 -60.69
C LYS A 672 5.64 21.63 -59.36
N LYS A 673 5.96 20.38 -58.98
CA LYS A 673 5.63 19.78 -57.67
C LYS A 673 6.56 20.21 -56.52
N GLY A 674 7.50 21.13 -56.75
CA GLY A 674 8.36 21.72 -55.71
C GLY A 674 9.72 21.06 -55.47
N VAL A 675 10.14 20.11 -56.32
CA VAL A 675 11.45 19.43 -56.17
C VAL A 675 12.60 20.30 -56.70
N ARG A 676 13.61 20.57 -55.86
CA ARG A 676 14.88 21.21 -56.25
C ARG A 676 15.92 20.16 -56.61
N PHE A 677 16.48 20.30 -57.82
CA PHE A 677 17.63 19.52 -58.28
C PHE A 677 18.93 20.25 -57.94
N GLY A 678 19.59 19.86 -56.85
CA GLY A 678 20.88 20.38 -56.43
C GLY A 678 22.07 19.68 -57.10
N ALA A 679 23.28 20.15 -56.80
CA ALA A 679 24.55 19.49 -57.08
C ALA A 679 24.77 18.26 -56.19
N TYR A 680 24.36 18.31 -54.91
CA TYR A 680 24.61 17.24 -53.94
C TYR A 680 23.33 16.53 -53.50
N SER A 681 22.20 17.24 -53.40
CA SER A 681 20.90 16.71 -52.97
C SER A 681 19.81 16.91 -54.01
N ILE A 682 18.79 16.07 -53.99
CA ILE A 682 17.49 16.32 -54.63
C ILE A 682 16.45 16.29 -53.53
N PHE A 683 15.75 17.40 -53.32
CA PHE A 683 14.93 17.61 -52.12
C PHE A 683 13.85 18.67 -52.35
N MET A 684 12.87 18.72 -51.45
CA MET A 684 11.82 19.73 -51.44
C MET A 684 12.14 20.83 -50.41
N PRO A 685 12.58 22.06 -50.81
CA PRO A 685 13.12 23.04 -49.87
C PRO A 685 12.14 23.51 -48.79
N ILE A 686 10.83 23.42 -49.05
CA ILE A 686 9.77 23.80 -48.12
C ILE A 686 9.64 22.85 -46.91
N LEU A 687 10.09 21.60 -47.06
CA LEU A 687 10.09 20.61 -45.97
C LEU A 687 11.21 20.85 -44.94
N LEU A 688 12.18 21.72 -45.24
CA LEU A 688 13.22 22.18 -44.29
C LEU A 688 12.68 23.19 -43.24
N LYS A 689 11.38 23.52 -43.28
CA LYS A 689 10.74 24.35 -42.25
C LYS A 689 10.55 23.53 -40.96
N PRO A 690 10.71 24.11 -39.75
CA PRO A 690 10.71 23.35 -38.49
C PRO A 690 9.52 22.41 -38.30
N ALA A 691 8.29 22.86 -38.54
CA ALA A 691 7.09 22.02 -38.38
C ALA A 691 7.08 20.79 -39.32
N ALA A 692 7.58 20.93 -40.55
CA ALA A 692 7.71 19.82 -41.48
C ALA A 692 8.88 18.89 -41.09
N ALA A 693 10.02 19.45 -40.69
CA ALA A 693 11.19 18.69 -40.27
C ALA A 693 10.94 17.85 -39.00
N ASN A 694 10.26 18.39 -37.99
CA ASN A 694 9.91 17.66 -36.76
C ASN A 694 8.90 16.52 -37.02
N LEU A 695 7.94 16.75 -37.91
CA LEU A 695 6.99 15.71 -38.32
C LEU A 695 7.69 14.63 -39.16
N ILE A 696 8.56 15.02 -40.10
CA ILE A 696 9.39 14.09 -40.87
C ILE A 696 10.30 13.26 -39.96
N LEU A 697 10.93 13.86 -38.94
CA LEU A 697 11.70 13.12 -37.94
C LEU A 697 10.84 12.07 -37.23
N THR A 698 9.65 12.47 -36.77
CA THR A 698 8.71 11.58 -36.06
C THR A 698 8.29 10.40 -36.95
N LEU A 699 7.93 10.66 -38.21
CA LEU A 699 7.55 9.63 -39.18
C LEU A 699 8.73 8.73 -39.57
N TRP A 700 9.93 9.31 -39.78
CA TRP A 700 11.16 8.57 -40.07
C TRP A 700 11.49 7.60 -38.94
N THR A 701 11.50 8.07 -37.70
CA THR A 701 11.79 7.27 -36.51
C THR A 701 10.82 6.10 -36.34
N LEU A 702 9.54 6.28 -36.67
CA LEU A 702 8.54 5.21 -36.65
C LEU A 702 8.63 4.25 -37.86
N SER A 703 9.21 4.70 -38.98
CA SER A 703 9.43 3.87 -40.17
C SER A 703 10.74 3.05 -40.14
N ARG A 704 11.65 3.37 -39.21
CA ARG A 704 12.94 2.69 -39.04
C ARG A 704 12.73 1.23 -38.65
N PRO A 705 13.37 0.25 -39.33
CA PRO A 705 13.35 -1.14 -38.87
C PRO A 705 14.07 -1.26 -37.52
N MET A 706 13.42 -1.92 -36.56
CA MET A 706 14.00 -2.25 -35.25
C MET A 706 13.92 -3.77 -35.03
N ASP A 707 14.96 -4.34 -34.42
CA ASP A 707 15.03 -5.77 -34.12
C ASP A 707 14.08 -6.18 -32.97
N ASP A 708 13.88 -5.26 -32.02
CA ASP A 708 12.86 -5.35 -30.98
C ASP A 708 11.66 -4.45 -31.36
N LYS A 709 10.43 -4.98 -31.18
CA LYS A 709 9.18 -4.29 -31.49
C LYS A 709 8.56 -3.58 -30.29
N ASP A 710 8.94 -3.98 -29.08
CA ASP A 710 8.41 -3.44 -27.84
C ASP A 710 9.34 -2.32 -27.27
N ALA A 711 10.56 -2.22 -27.80
CA ALA A 711 11.50 -1.13 -27.52
C ALA A 711 11.00 0.24 -28.03
N ASN A 712 11.33 1.31 -27.30
CA ASN A 712 10.94 2.68 -27.65
C ASN A 712 11.69 3.18 -28.91
N PRO A 713 11.01 3.47 -30.03
CA PRO A 713 11.69 3.85 -31.27
C PRO A 713 12.40 5.21 -31.19
N PHE A 714 12.06 6.07 -30.22
CA PHE A 714 12.70 7.36 -30.00
C PHE A 714 13.94 7.28 -29.08
N GLU A 715 14.24 6.12 -28.52
CA GLU A 715 15.37 5.93 -27.61
C GLU A 715 16.71 5.88 -28.37
N GLY A 716 17.78 6.38 -27.73
CA GLY A 716 19.12 6.46 -28.31
C GLY A 716 19.30 7.46 -29.47
N LEU A 717 18.27 8.23 -29.83
CA LEU A 717 18.40 9.27 -30.86
C LEU A 717 19.03 10.56 -30.33
N PRO A 718 19.81 11.30 -31.15
CA PRO A 718 20.27 12.64 -30.80
C PRO A 718 19.10 13.63 -30.61
N PRO A 719 19.28 14.74 -29.88
CA PRO A 719 18.30 15.82 -29.85
C PRO A 719 18.13 16.46 -31.23
N ALA A 720 16.91 16.91 -31.54
CA ALA A 720 16.63 17.61 -32.79
C ALA A 720 17.39 18.96 -32.86
N PRO A 721 17.92 19.37 -34.02
CA PRO A 721 18.63 20.64 -34.16
C PRO A 721 17.74 21.86 -33.91
N ALA A 722 18.31 22.90 -33.28
CA ALA A 722 17.61 24.15 -33.03
C ALA A 722 17.12 24.81 -34.34
N PRO A 723 15.90 25.38 -34.39
CA PRO A 723 15.36 26.04 -35.56
C PRO A 723 16.30 27.11 -36.15
N GLY A 724 16.49 27.06 -37.48
CA GLY A 724 17.32 28.02 -38.22
C GLY A 724 18.79 27.62 -38.38
N LEU A 725 19.31 26.69 -37.57
CA LEU A 725 20.71 26.26 -37.60
C LEU A 725 21.14 25.75 -39.00
N THR A 726 22.34 26.12 -39.44
CA THR A 726 22.88 25.86 -40.79
C THR A 726 23.81 24.65 -40.84
N SER A 727 24.63 24.45 -39.81
CA SER A 727 25.40 23.22 -39.59
C SER A 727 25.67 22.96 -38.11
N MET A 728 26.01 21.73 -37.75
CA MET A 728 26.43 21.33 -36.40
C MET A 728 27.51 20.24 -36.47
N THR A 729 28.29 20.08 -35.40
CA THR A 729 29.18 18.92 -35.20
C THR A 729 28.38 17.64 -34.99
N VAL A 730 28.82 16.52 -35.59
CA VAL A 730 28.18 15.21 -35.43
C VAL A 730 28.89 14.43 -34.32
N PRO A 731 28.20 13.97 -33.26
CA PRO A 731 28.78 13.07 -32.26
C PRO A 731 29.21 11.75 -32.89
N GLU A 732 30.33 11.17 -32.45
CA GLU A 732 30.99 10.03 -33.11
C GLU A 732 30.10 8.78 -33.30
N ASN A 733 29.08 8.59 -32.44
CA ASN A 733 28.14 7.47 -32.48
C ASN A 733 26.74 7.84 -33.01
N ALA A 734 26.53 9.06 -33.52
CA ALA A 734 25.21 9.48 -34.00
C ALA A 734 24.91 8.96 -35.42
N PRO A 735 23.74 8.34 -35.67
CA PRO A 735 23.42 7.77 -36.99
C PRO A 735 23.28 8.86 -38.05
N ALA A 736 23.96 8.69 -39.20
CA ALA A 736 23.90 9.67 -40.29
C ALA A 736 22.48 9.88 -40.83
N ASP A 737 21.71 8.79 -40.93
CA ASP A 737 20.35 8.75 -41.47
C ASP A 737 19.37 9.66 -40.71
N PHE A 738 19.58 9.85 -39.40
CA PHE A 738 18.80 10.79 -38.58
C PHE A 738 18.95 12.22 -39.10
N TYR A 739 20.18 12.67 -39.39
CA TYR A 739 20.45 13.98 -39.97
C TYR A 739 19.99 14.08 -41.42
N GLU A 740 20.11 13.00 -42.20
CA GLU A 740 19.65 12.92 -43.59
C GLU A 740 18.14 13.16 -43.71
N ALA A 741 17.34 12.54 -42.83
CA ALA A 741 15.88 12.66 -42.77
C ALA A 741 15.40 14.08 -42.47
N ILE A 742 15.99 14.76 -41.48
CA ILE A 742 15.67 16.16 -41.14
C ILE A 742 16.25 17.19 -42.12
N GLY A 743 16.71 16.75 -43.30
CA GLY A 743 17.14 17.66 -44.37
C GLY A 743 18.53 18.28 -44.18
N PHE A 744 19.37 17.65 -43.35
CA PHE A 744 20.82 17.87 -43.33
C PHE A 744 21.51 16.77 -44.15
N ARG A 745 22.84 16.83 -44.25
CA ARG A 745 23.70 15.77 -44.81
C ARG A 745 24.99 15.76 -44.00
N VAL A 746 25.46 14.58 -43.59
CA VAL A 746 26.75 14.43 -42.91
C VAL A 746 27.88 14.64 -43.94
N SER A 747 28.90 15.43 -43.59
CA SER A 747 30.01 15.77 -44.47
C SER A 747 31.26 16.06 -43.64
N GLY A 748 32.12 15.06 -43.47
CA GLY A 748 33.20 15.11 -42.50
C GLY A 748 32.65 15.17 -41.06
N PRO A 749 33.21 16.01 -40.17
CA PRO A 749 32.80 16.07 -38.76
C PRO A 749 31.48 16.83 -38.52
N ARG A 750 30.81 17.35 -39.56
CA ARG A 750 29.62 18.18 -39.44
C ARG A 750 28.44 17.67 -40.26
N ALA A 751 27.23 17.88 -39.76
CA ALA A 751 25.98 17.79 -40.50
C ALA A 751 25.59 19.18 -40.97
N VAL A 752 25.37 19.36 -42.28
CA VAL A 752 25.07 20.65 -42.91
C VAL A 752 23.70 20.60 -43.58
N ARG A 753 22.89 21.66 -43.41
CA ARG A 753 21.56 21.73 -44.00
C ARG A 753 21.63 21.74 -45.53
N ARG A 754 20.79 20.95 -46.20
CA ARG A 754 20.90 20.68 -47.65
C ARG A 754 20.83 21.96 -48.49
N ASP A 755 20.05 22.97 -48.09
CA ASP A 755 19.98 24.26 -48.79
C ASP A 755 21.27 25.10 -48.68
N MET A 756 22.04 24.99 -47.60
CA MET A 756 23.36 25.64 -47.47
C MET A 756 24.41 24.94 -48.33
N LEU A 757 24.39 23.60 -48.38
CA LEU A 757 25.27 22.83 -49.27
C LEU A 757 25.05 23.20 -50.74
N GLU A 758 23.80 23.42 -51.17
CA GLU A 758 23.53 23.89 -52.53
C GLU A 758 23.97 25.34 -52.77
N ARG A 759 23.86 26.24 -51.78
CA ARG A 759 24.45 27.58 -51.88
C ARG A 759 25.98 27.52 -52.04
N LEU A 760 26.65 26.67 -51.25
CA LEU A 760 28.09 26.46 -51.38
C LEU A 760 28.47 25.91 -52.77
N ALA A 761 27.68 24.98 -53.32
CA ALA A 761 27.85 24.50 -54.69
C ALA A 761 27.68 25.61 -55.74
N ASP A 762 26.69 26.48 -55.55
CA ASP A 762 26.38 27.60 -56.45
C ASP A 762 27.44 28.72 -56.36
N VAL A 763 28.17 28.84 -55.24
CA VAL A 763 29.37 29.72 -55.09
C VAL A 763 30.63 29.10 -55.70
N ILE A 764 30.88 27.80 -55.49
CA ILE A 764 32.08 27.11 -55.98
C ILE A 764 32.04 26.92 -57.51
N ARG A 765 30.86 26.63 -58.08
CA ARG A 765 30.73 26.27 -59.51
C ARG A 765 31.26 27.35 -60.47
N PRO A 766 30.92 28.66 -60.33
CA PRO A 766 31.49 29.73 -61.16
C PRO A 766 33.02 29.77 -61.12
N ILE A 767 33.63 29.69 -59.93
CA ILE A 767 35.08 29.77 -59.72
C ILE A 767 35.80 28.66 -60.51
N ILE A 768 35.27 27.44 -60.47
CA ILE A 768 35.80 26.30 -61.23
C ILE A 768 35.57 26.46 -62.73
N SER A 769 34.38 26.89 -63.18
CA SER A 769 34.06 27.02 -64.61
C SER A 769 34.83 28.15 -65.31
N GLU A 770 35.03 29.26 -64.60
CA GLU A 770 35.85 30.41 -65.04
C GLU A 770 37.36 30.13 -64.87
N ARG A 771 37.71 28.98 -64.29
CA ARG A 771 39.08 28.49 -64.06
C ARG A 771 39.99 29.38 -63.21
N ARG A 772 39.44 30.31 -62.42
CA ARG A 772 40.19 31.36 -61.68
C ARG A 772 41.46 30.85 -61.00
N TYR A 773 41.38 29.70 -60.32
CA TYR A 773 42.54 29.02 -59.72
C TYR A 773 42.89 27.75 -60.50
N LYS A 774 43.31 27.89 -61.76
CA LYS A 774 43.71 26.81 -62.69
C LYS A 774 42.66 25.69 -62.82
N GLY A 775 41.37 26.01 -62.63
CA GLY A 775 40.26 25.03 -62.60
C GLY A 775 39.98 24.36 -61.25
N GLY A 776 40.46 24.93 -60.15
CA GLY A 776 40.03 24.66 -58.77
C GLY A 776 39.54 25.94 -58.08
N PHE A 777 39.53 25.94 -56.74
CA PHE A 777 39.19 27.10 -55.90
C PHE A 777 39.98 27.11 -54.58
N VAL A 778 40.03 28.25 -53.90
CA VAL A 778 40.57 28.40 -52.54
C VAL A 778 39.40 28.59 -51.55
N ILE A 779 39.58 28.23 -50.28
CA ILE A 779 38.59 28.50 -49.22
C ILE A 779 38.59 30.01 -48.92
N ASP A 780 37.44 30.64 -49.09
CA ASP A 780 37.21 32.06 -48.81
C ASP A 780 36.47 32.24 -47.46
N PRO A 781 36.72 33.29 -46.66
CA PRO A 781 35.95 33.61 -45.46
C PRO A 781 34.42 33.58 -45.63
N ASP A 782 33.90 33.98 -46.79
CA ASP A 782 32.46 33.94 -47.08
C ASP A 782 31.91 32.50 -47.09
N MET A 783 32.73 31.53 -47.52
CA MET A 783 32.34 30.11 -47.50
C MET A 783 32.26 29.59 -46.06
N MET A 784 33.23 29.97 -45.21
CA MET A 784 33.25 29.58 -43.80
C MET A 784 32.08 30.22 -43.03
N SER A 785 31.78 31.50 -43.33
CA SER A 785 30.63 32.22 -42.78
C SER A 785 29.29 31.59 -43.18
N LEU A 786 29.09 31.28 -44.47
CA LEU A 786 27.89 30.61 -44.99
C LEU A 786 27.60 29.27 -44.28
N MET A 787 28.66 28.58 -43.86
CA MET A 787 28.61 27.23 -43.32
C MET A 787 28.65 27.19 -41.78
N GLY A 788 29.07 28.26 -41.12
CA GLY A 788 29.18 28.36 -39.67
C GLY A 788 30.23 27.41 -39.08
N CYS A 789 31.40 27.30 -39.70
CA CYS A 789 32.46 26.36 -39.32
C CYS A 789 33.88 26.93 -39.48
N SER A 790 34.87 26.28 -38.85
CA SER A 790 36.29 26.66 -38.97
C SER A 790 36.89 26.27 -40.34
N ALA A 791 38.10 26.76 -40.62
CA ALA A 791 38.84 26.38 -41.84
C ALA A 791 39.14 24.87 -41.92
N GLU A 792 39.44 24.25 -40.78
CA GLU A 792 39.68 22.80 -40.70
C GLU A 792 38.39 22.00 -40.88
N GLU A 793 37.30 22.44 -40.27
CA GLU A 793 35.98 21.83 -40.46
C GLU A 793 35.48 21.98 -41.90
N MET A 794 35.69 23.15 -42.52
CA MET A 794 35.43 23.38 -43.95
C MET A 794 36.23 22.40 -44.82
N ALA A 795 37.52 22.20 -44.53
CA ALA A 795 38.33 21.19 -45.21
C ALA A 795 37.79 19.76 -45.00
N GLY A 796 37.22 19.45 -43.83
CA GLY A 796 36.48 18.22 -43.56
C GLY A 796 35.22 18.06 -44.42
N ILE A 797 34.40 19.11 -44.49
CA ILE A 797 33.17 19.15 -45.30
C ILE A 797 33.51 18.98 -46.79
N LEU A 798 34.48 19.73 -47.32
CA LEU A 798 34.87 19.65 -48.72
C LEU A 798 35.40 18.25 -49.09
N LYS A 799 36.16 17.59 -48.20
CA LYS A 799 36.53 16.17 -48.38
C LYS A 799 35.29 15.27 -48.43
N GLY A 800 34.32 15.46 -47.53
CA GLY A 800 33.05 14.72 -47.51
C GLY A 800 32.18 14.94 -48.76
N LEU A 801 32.23 16.14 -49.37
CA LEU A 801 31.57 16.46 -50.63
C LEU A 801 32.33 15.95 -51.88
N GLY A 802 33.46 15.27 -51.72
CA GLY A 802 34.23 14.67 -52.82
C GLY A 802 35.24 15.61 -53.49
N TYR A 803 35.69 16.66 -52.81
CA TYR A 803 36.81 17.49 -53.24
C TYR A 803 38.14 17.01 -52.64
N ARG A 804 39.25 17.28 -53.34
CA ARG A 804 40.61 17.08 -52.85
C ARG A 804 41.34 18.42 -52.85
N VAL A 805 42.18 18.63 -51.84
CA VAL A 805 43.18 19.70 -51.81
C VAL A 805 44.49 19.22 -52.41
N GLY A 806 45.21 20.11 -53.09
CA GLY A 806 46.61 19.96 -53.48
C GLY A 806 47.30 21.32 -53.48
N THR A 807 48.60 21.35 -53.26
CA THR A 807 49.39 22.60 -53.35
C THR A 807 49.76 22.87 -54.80
N GLU A 808 49.48 24.07 -55.29
CA GLU A 808 49.89 24.54 -56.62
C GLU A 808 50.55 25.92 -56.50
N LYS A 809 51.62 26.14 -57.27
CA LYS A 809 52.29 27.44 -57.36
C LYS A 809 51.53 28.39 -58.28
N PHE A 810 51.44 29.64 -57.86
CA PHE A 810 50.90 30.75 -58.63
C PHE A 810 51.95 31.86 -58.70
N THR A 811 52.20 32.36 -59.91
CA THR A 811 52.95 33.60 -60.05
C THR A 811 52.10 34.76 -59.50
N PRO A 812 52.69 35.86 -59.00
CA PRO A 812 51.90 37.00 -58.53
C PRO A 812 51.02 37.67 -59.60
N GLU A 813 51.29 37.47 -60.90
CA GLU A 813 50.37 37.86 -61.97
C GLU A 813 49.12 36.98 -62.03
N GLU A 814 49.27 35.65 -61.98
CA GLU A 814 48.15 34.71 -61.93
C GLU A 814 47.30 34.90 -60.66
N LEU A 815 47.95 35.22 -59.54
CA LEU A 815 47.29 35.51 -58.26
C LEU A 815 46.44 36.78 -58.35
N ALA A 816 47.01 37.88 -58.87
CA ALA A 816 46.31 39.13 -59.06
C ALA A 816 45.16 39.03 -60.07
N GLU A 817 45.25 38.17 -61.11
CA GLU A 817 44.12 37.88 -62.00
C GLU A 817 42.99 37.13 -61.27
N ALA A 818 43.33 36.09 -60.49
CA ALA A 818 42.35 35.31 -59.73
C ALA A 818 41.63 36.16 -58.66
N GLU A 819 42.34 37.08 -58.01
CA GLU A 819 41.78 38.07 -57.09
C GLU A 819 40.88 39.07 -57.79
N ARG A 820 41.30 39.65 -58.94
CA ARG A 820 40.47 40.55 -59.75
C ARG A 820 39.16 39.90 -60.20
N LEU A 821 39.22 38.66 -60.69
CA LEU A 821 38.03 37.87 -61.08
C LEU A 821 37.12 37.59 -59.88
N THR A 822 37.68 37.45 -58.68
CA THR A 822 36.91 37.20 -57.45
C THR A 822 36.30 38.48 -56.89
N ALA A 823 37.01 39.61 -56.89
CA ALA A 823 36.49 40.93 -56.56
C ALA A 823 35.37 41.36 -57.53
N ALA A 824 35.56 41.14 -58.84
CA ALA A 824 34.53 41.41 -59.86
C ALA A 824 33.27 40.53 -59.70
N ALA A 825 33.40 39.35 -59.09
CA ALA A 825 32.27 38.48 -58.77
C ALA A 825 31.57 38.82 -57.44
N LYS A 826 32.30 39.35 -56.45
CA LYS A 826 31.73 39.88 -55.18
C LYS A 826 31.11 41.28 -55.36
N ALA A 827 31.50 42.03 -56.38
CA ALA A 827 30.92 43.33 -56.69
C ALA A 827 29.38 43.23 -56.91
N PRO A 828 28.57 44.12 -56.31
CA PRO A 828 27.12 44.03 -56.39
C PRO A 828 26.66 44.27 -57.83
N LYS A 829 26.19 43.20 -58.49
CA LYS A 829 25.63 43.27 -59.85
C LYS A 829 24.38 44.16 -59.81
N LYS A 830 24.50 45.39 -60.33
CA LYS A 830 23.35 46.27 -60.60
C LYS A 830 22.33 45.49 -61.44
N ILE A 831 21.15 45.24 -60.87
CA ILE A 831 20.05 44.60 -61.58
C ILE A 831 19.56 45.60 -62.62
N ALA A 832 19.94 45.38 -63.88
CA ALA A 832 19.33 46.09 -64.99
C ALA A 832 17.87 45.64 -65.11
N ALA A 833 16.93 46.58 -65.08
CA ALA A 833 15.51 46.27 -65.15
C ALA A 833 15.13 45.85 -66.58
N THR A 834 15.03 44.54 -66.82
CA THR A 834 14.30 43.99 -67.98
C THR A 834 12.82 43.89 -67.64
N ALA A 835 11.97 44.45 -68.51
CA ALA A 835 10.53 44.58 -68.28
C ALA A 835 9.81 43.21 -68.18
N PRO A 836 8.78 43.09 -67.32
CA PRO A 836 8.01 41.86 -67.18
C PRO A 836 7.14 41.60 -68.41
N HIS A 837 7.09 40.35 -68.88
CA HIS A 837 6.19 39.98 -69.96
C HIS A 837 4.75 39.83 -69.43
N LYS A 838 3.83 40.53 -70.10
CA LYS A 838 2.40 40.62 -69.81
C LYS A 838 1.73 39.25 -69.65
N VAL A 839 1.00 39.06 -68.55
CA VAL A 839 -0.18 38.17 -68.48
C VAL A 839 -1.37 39.05 -68.16
N GLU A 840 -2.52 38.76 -68.77
CA GLU A 840 -3.71 39.60 -68.67
C GLU A 840 -4.52 39.27 -67.41
N THR A 841 -5.15 40.29 -66.82
CA THR A 841 -6.23 40.13 -65.86
C THR A 841 -7.27 41.21 -66.21
N PRO A 842 -8.57 40.88 -66.37
CA PRO A 842 -9.56 41.85 -66.84
C PRO A 842 -9.68 43.08 -65.95
N GLN A 843 -9.69 44.27 -66.54
CA GLN A 843 -9.81 45.53 -65.82
C GLN A 843 -11.26 45.83 -65.41
N LYS A 844 -11.44 46.25 -64.16
CA LYS A 844 -12.17 47.46 -63.73
C LYS A 844 -11.71 47.79 -62.30
N THR A 845 -10.78 48.71 -62.12
CA THR A 845 -11.00 50.17 -62.00
C THR A 845 -11.68 50.55 -60.67
N PRO A 846 -10.90 50.96 -59.65
CA PRO A 846 -11.36 51.68 -58.47
C PRO A 846 -11.12 53.20 -58.59
N GLU A 847 -11.92 53.99 -57.88
CA GLU A 847 -11.62 55.37 -57.45
C GLU A 847 -11.17 55.29 -55.97
N GLU A 848 -10.05 55.89 -55.57
CA GLU A 848 -9.90 57.24 -54.97
C GLU A 848 -10.63 57.42 -53.62
N THR A 849 -10.11 58.17 -52.62
CA THR A 849 -9.06 59.22 -52.64
C THR A 849 -8.09 59.08 -51.44
N GLN A 850 -7.18 60.05 -51.23
CA GLN A 850 -6.08 60.03 -50.26
C GLN A 850 -6.30 60.99 -49.06
N GLN A 851 -5.32 60.95 -48.14
CA GLN A 851 -4.78 62.07 -47.33
C GLN A 851 -5.43 62.46 -45.98
N GLU A 852 -4.59 63.14 -45.19
CA GLU A 852 -4.72 63.50 -43.79
C GLU A 852 -5.59 64.75 -43.57
N GLN A 853 -6.18 64.93 -42.38
CA GLN A 853 -5.87 66.07 -41.49
C GLN A 853 -6.66 66.08 -40.14
N THR A 854 -5.98 66.60 -39.11
CA THR A 854 -6.44 67.36 -37.91
C THR A 854 -7.78 67.07 -37.20
N SER A 855 -7.68 66.94 -35.87
CA SER A 855 -8.70 67.27 -34.84
C SER A 855 -9.02 68.79 -34.80
N PRO A 856 -10.00 69.33 -34.01
CA PRO A 856 -10.69 68.73 -32.85
C PRO A 856 -12.19 69.08 -32.63
N GLU A 857 -12.68 68.71 -31.44
CA GLU A 857 -13.75 69.30 -30.60
C GLU A 857 -15.27 69.08 -30.86
N ALA A 858 -15.90 68.58 -29.79
CA ALA A 858 -17.19 68.98 -29.18
C ALA A 858 -18.53 68.78 -29.90
N GLY A 859 -19.53 68.27 -29.15
CA GLY A 859 -20.95 68.42 -29.50
C GLY A 859 -21.88 67.29 -29.05
N SER A 860 -22.96 67.68 -28.38
CA SER A 860 -24.21 66.95 -28.04
C SER A 860 -24.89 66.27 -29.27
N GLU A 861 -25.91 65.40 -29.18
CA GLU A 861 -26.96 65.26 -28.14
C GLU A 861 -27.66 63.88 -28.15
N ILE A 862 -28.63 63.65 -27.24
CA ILE A 862 -29.47 62.43 -27.11
C ILE A 862 -30.88 62.67 -27.72
N PRO A 863 -31.64 61.61 -28.10
CA PRO A 863 -32.67 61.05 -27.19
C PRO A 863 -32.77 59.49 -27.26
N ALA A 864 -33.24 58.69 -26.27
CA ALA A 864 -34.07 58.84 -25.05
C ALA A 864 -35.55 58.37 -25.18
N ALA A 865 -35.84 57.19 -24.61
CA ALA A 865 -37.13 56.66 -24.09
C ALA A 865 -36.84 55.24 -23.52
N ASP A 866 -36.86 55.00 -22.21
CA ASP A 866 -38.00 54.63 -21.34
C ASP A 866 -38.61 53.23 -21.61
N THR A 867 -38.96 52.40 -20.61
CA THR A 867 -39.57 52.74 -19.30
C THR A 867 -38.98 52.03 -18.04
N ALA A 868 -39.31 52.56 -16.86
CA ALA A 868 -39.08 52.01 -15.50
C ALA A 868 -39.96 50.76 -15.19
N GLU A 869 -40.02 50.14 -13.99
CA GLU A 869 -39.73 50.50 -12.58
C GLU A 869 -39.36 49.20 -11.78
N ALA A 870 -39.01 49.10 -10.48
CA ALA A 870 -38.96 50.01 -9.31
C ALA A 870 -37.88 49.54 -8.28
N ALA A 871 -37.82 50.13 -7.07
CA ALA A 871 -36.81 49.81 -6.05
C ALA A 871 -37.26 49.96 -4.58
N THR A 872 -36.68 49.15 -3.68
CA THR A 872 -36.54 49.38 -2.21
C THR A 872 -35.26 48.65 -1.75
N ALA A 873 -34.20 49.27 -1.20
CA ALA A 873 -34.05 50.16 -0.04
C ALA A 873 -33.60 49.40 1.23
N ALA A 874 -32.55 49.89 1.89
CA ALA A 874 -31.93 49.35 3.09
C ALA A 874 -31.75 50.45 4.17
N PRO A 875 -31.39 50.10 5.41
CA PRO A 875 -30.71 51.03 6.32
C PRO A 875 -29.31 50.54 6.77
N ALA A 876 -28.51 51.46 7.32
CA ALA A 876 -27.10 51.31 7.67
C ALA A 876 -26.90 50.99 9.18
N VAL A 877 -25.91 50.19 9.60
CA VAL A 877 -24.51 50.53 10.02
C VAL A 877 -24.37 51.33 11.33
N THR A 878 -23.78 50.68 12.35
CA THR A 878 -22.85 51.15 13.43
C THR A 878 -22.58 49.94 14.35
N GLU A 879 -21.40 49.67 14.93
CA GLU A 879 -20.08 50.31 14.87
C GLU A 879 -18.95 49.28 15.21
N THR A 880 -17.67 49.64 15.03
CA THR A 880 -16.47 48.78 15.26
C THR A 880 -15.84 49.03 16.64
N PRO A 881 -14.90 48.18 17.15
CA PRO A 881 -13.46 48.46 16.89
C PRO A 881 -12.51 47.22 16.82
N GLU A 882 -11.35 47.43 16.19
CA GLU A 882 -9.96 46.94 16.48
C GLU A 882 -9.64 45.46 16.87
N SER A 883 -8.43 44.90 16.64
CA SER A 883 -7.37 45.14 15.63
C SER A 883 -6.23 44.08 15.72
N ALA A 884 -5.92 43.35 14.63
CA ALA A 884 -4.64 42.66 14.38
C ALA A 884 -4.12 41.65 15.46
N PRO A 885 -2.90 41.06 15.35
CA PRO A 885 -2.06 40.78 14.18
C PRO A 885 -1.86 39.27 13.91
N ALA A 886 -1.13 38.93 12.84
CA ALA A 886 -0.65 37.56 12.59
C ALA A 886 0.80 37.35 13.10
N PRO A 887 1.17 36.15 13.60
CA PRO A 887 2.55 35.71 13.72
C PRO A 887 2.93 34.58 12.74
N LYS A 888 4.21 34.51 12.42
CA LYS A 888 4.85 33.60 11.45
C LYS A 888 4.87 32.15 11.95
N GLN A 889 4.84 31.19 11.03
CA GLN A 889 5.36 29.85 11.29
C GLN A 889 6.89 29.90 11.35
N ALA A 890 7.50 29.07 12.22
CA ALA A 890 8.94 28.86 12.29
C ALA A 890 9.22 27.35 12.31
N SER A 891 10.14 26.91 11.46
CA SER A 891 10.59 25.51 11.39
C SER A 891 11.70 25.26 12.42
N PRO A 892 11.61 24.22 13.27
CA PRO A 892 12.73 23.81 14.11
C PRO A 892 13.79 23.05 13.28
N GLU A 893 15.07 23.32 13.57
CA GLU A 893 16.20 22.55 13.04
C GLU A 893 16.26 21.16 13.70
N GLN A 894 16.80 20.17 12.98
CA GLN A 894 17.14 18.87 13.55
C GLN A 894 18.58 18.88 14.06
N ALA A 895 18.77 18.98 15.38
CA ALA A 895 20.06 18.71 16.02
C ALA A 895 20.18 17.21 16.35
N SER A 896 21.20 16.55 15.82
CA SER A 896 21.58 15.18 16.18
C SER A 896 22.81 15.21 17.09
N LEU A 897 22.71 14.62 18.28
CA LEU A 897 23.85 14.38 19.18
C LEU A 897 24.20 12.89 19.23
N GLU A 898 25.47 12.63 19.52
CA GLU A 898 26.14 11.34 19.38
C GLU A 898 26.12 10.49 20.67
N GLN A 899 26.27 9.17 20.51
CA GLN A 899 26.87 8.23 21.48
C GLN A 899 27.04 6.86 20.77
N ASP A 900 28.03 6.00 21.07
CA ASP A 900 29.42 6.16 21.51
C ASP A 900 30.09 4.78 21.38
N THR A 901 31.24 4.66 20.71
CA THR A 901 32.10 3.46 20.77
C THR A 901 33.57 3.78 20.49
N THR A 902 34.38 3.74 21.55
CA THR A 902 35.84 3.47 21.55
C THR A 902 36.15 2.09 20.92
N GLU A 903 37.36 1.70 20.50
CA GLU A 903 38.72 2.19 20.77
C GLU A 903 39.73 1.61 19.74
N LYS A 904 40.70 2.40 19.23
CA LYS A 904 42.18 2.10 19.22
C LYS A 904 43.01 2.85 18.17
N ALA A 905 44.27 3.07 18.53
CA ALA A 905 45.37 3.65 17.76
C ALA A 905 45.94 2.63 16.72
N ASP A 906 46.90 2.94 15.84
CA ASP A 906 48.04 3.85 16.04
C ASP A 906 48.71 4.31 14.72
N THR A 907 49.35 5.51 14.74
CA THR A 907 50.32 6.07 13.76
C THR A 907 49.99 6.04 12.25
N ALA A 908 50.18 7.09 11.42
CA ALA A 908 50.55 8.50 11.55
C ALA A 908 50.13 9.19 10.20
N GLU A 909 50.38 10.46 9.83
CA GLU A 909 51.17 11.56 10.39
C GLU A 909 50.58 12.92 9.89
N ALA A 910 51.26 14.06 10.12
CA ALA A 910 50.84 15.42 9.78
C ALA A 910 52.09 16.33 9.56
N PRO A 911 52.03 17.65 9.22
CA PRO A 911 50.86 18.53 9.03
C PRO A 911 50.97 19.41 7.74
N ALA A 912 50.32 20.59 7.72
CA ALA A 912 50.49 21.62 6.69
C ALA A 912 50.63 23.03 7.32
N ALA A 913 51.54 23.88 6.80
CA ALA A 913 51.50 25.37 6.89
C ALA A 913 52.75 26.07 6.29
N SER A 914 52.59 27.37 5.96
CA SER A 914 53.60 28.45 5.92
C SER A 914 54.54 28.63 4.69
N GLU A 915 55.27 29.75 4.69
CA GLU A 915 55.65 30.57 3.52
C GLU A 915 57.18 30.68 3.26
N ALA A 916 57.58 30.85 1.98
CA ALA A 916 58.69 31.69 1.44
C ALA A 916 60.14 31.67 2.02
N PRO A 917 61.16 32.29 1.35
CA PRO A 917 61.45 32.46 -0.09
C PRO A 917 62.95 32.15 -0.47
N ALA A 918 63.43 32.67 -1.62
CA ALA A 918 64.83 32.75 -2.12
C ALA A 918 65.40 31.46 -2.80
N SER A 919 66.39 31.49 -3.73
CA SER A 919 67.26 32.56 -4.29
C SER A 919 67.74 32.30 -5.75
N GLU A 920 68.34 33.33 -6.36
CA GLU A 920 69.13 33.41 -7.62
C GLU A 920 70.47 32.59 -7.61
N PRO A 921 71.36 32.52 -8.68
CA PRO A 921 71.71 33.59 -9.65
C PRO A 921 72.16 33.25 -11.12
N GLU A 922 72.26 34.32 -11.95
CA GLU A 922 73.26 34.73 -12.99
C GLU A 922 73.93 33.72 -13.99
N SER A 923 74.42 34.09 -15.19
CA SER A 923 75.01 35.37 -15.70
C SER A 923 74.88 35.55 -17.24
N ALA A 924 75.24 36.75 -17.77
CA ALA A 924 75.01 37.22 -19.16
C ALA A 924 76.29 37.27 -20.07
N PRO A 925 76.23 37.81 -21.32
CA PRO A 925 76.50 39.25 -21.53
C PRO A 925 75.66 39.96 -22.64
N SER A 926 76.03 41.22 -22.94
CA SER A 926 75.37 42.30 -23.73
C SER A 926 75.69 42.28 -25.26
N GLU A 927 75.27 43.18 -26.19
CA GLU A 927 75.20 44.68 -26.22
C GLU A 927 74.09 45.29 -27.16
N ASN A 928 74.02 46.64 -27.20
CA ASN A 928 73.00 47.48 -27.87
C ASN A 928 73.43 48.06 -29.24
N ALA A 929 72.47 48.53 -30.06
CA ALA A 929 72.59 49.75 -30.89
C ALA A 929 71.23 50.25 -31.44
N GLU A 930 71.09 51.58 -31.64
CA GLU A 930 69.97 52.22 -32.36
C GLU A 930 70.39 52.65 -33.78
N ALA A 931 69.44 52.73 -34.72
CA ALA A 931 69.56 53.50 -35.97
C ALA A 931 68.18 53.86 -36.57
N ALA A 932 68.16 54.88 -37.44
CA ALA A 932 66.96 55.47 -38.07
C ALA A 932 66.95 55.23 -39.62
N PRO A 933 65.98 55.75 -40.41
CA PRO A 933 65.55 55.12 -41.67
C PRO A 933 66.33 55.49 -42.95
N SER A 934 66.20 54.63 -43.97
CA SER A 934 66.55 54.92 -45.37
C SER A 934 65.64 54.15 -46.35
N GLU A 935 65.84 54.34 -47.66
CA GLU A 935 64.84 54.06 -48.71
C GLU A 935 64.98 52.71 -49.44
N GLN A 936 63.87 52.29 -50.06
CA GLN A 936 63.70 51.43 -51.25
C GLN A 936 64.81 50.44 -51.68
N GLU A 937 64.46 49.16 -51.72
CA GLU A 937 64.82 48.29 -52.85
C GLU A 937 63.66 47.34 -53.18
N ALA A 938 63.56 46.86 -54.42
CA ALA A 938 62.41 46.12 -54.92
C ALA A 938 62.71 44.62 -55.08
N GLU A 939 62.22 43.79 -54.15
CA GLU A 939 62.33 42.33 -54.27
C GLU A 939 61.47 41.79 -55.43
N ALA A 940 61.99 40.74 -56.09
CA ALA A 940 61.32 40.11 -57.21
C ALA A 940 60.06 39.32 -56.76
N PRO A 941 59.04 39.15 -57.62
CA PRO A 941 57.78 38.51 -57.23
C PRO A 941 57.99 37.02 -56.95
N VAL A 942 57.85 36.61 -55.68
CA VAL A 942 58.02 35.21 -55.25
C VAL A 942 56.75 34.40 -55.54
N ASP A 943 56.89 33.20 -56.10
CA ASP A 943 55.78 32.26 -56.33
C ASP A 943 55.06 31.89 -55.03
N ALA A 944 53.74 32.03 -55.00
CA ALA A 944 52.91 31.64 -53.87
C ALA A 944 52.44 30.18 -53.98
N ASP A 945 52.72 29.36 -52.97
CA ASP A 945 52.20 28.00 -52.83
C ASP A 945 50.77 28.03 -52.23
N LEU A 946 49.74 27.90 -53.07
CA LEU A 946 48.33 27.92 -52.66
C LEU A 946 47.72 26.52 -52.49
N GLN A 947 46.85 26.35 -51.50
CA GLN A 947 46.02 25.15 -51.34
C GLN A 947 44.79 25.22 -52.26
N ILE A 948 44.84 24.52 -53.40
CA ILE A 948 43.77 24.48 -54.40
C ILE A 948 42.88 23.25 -54.21
N TRP A 949 41.58 23.49 -54.10
CA TRP A 949 40.54 22.46 -54.02
C TRP A 949 39.99 22.14 -55.40
N ARG A 950 39.93 20.85 -55.73
CA ARG A 950 39.47 20.33 -57.03
C ARG A 950 38.48 19.16 -56.84
N PRO A 951 37.42 19.04 -57.65
CA PRO A 951 36.47 17.93 -57.56
C PRO A 951 37.12 16.62 -58.01
N GLN A 952 36.91 15.55 -57.25
CA GLN A 952 37.51 14.24 -57.52
C GLN A 952 36.93 13.60 -58.79
N ARG A 953 37.65 13.67 -59.92
CA ARG A 953 37.30 12.91 -61.14
C ARG A 953 37.25 11.41 -60.82
N ARG A 954 36.06 10.80 -60.87
CA ARG A 954 35.91 9.33 -60.89
C ARG A 954 36.57 8.79 -62.17
N HIS A 955 37.69 8.09 -62.03
CA HIS A 955 38.29 7.35 -63.13
C HIS A 955 37.36 6.19 -63.54
N GLN A 956 36.94 6.15 -64.81
CA GLN A 956 36.37 4.94 -65.39
C GLN A 956 37.49 3.95 -65.74
N GLY A 957 37.22 2.66 -65.55
CA GLY A 957 37.94 1.56 -66.20
C GLY A 957 39.26 1.13 -65.56
N GLY A 958 39.22 0.11 -64.69
CA GLY A 958 40.40 -0.62 -64.23
C GLY A 958 40.00 -1.94 -63.56
N ARG A 959 40.24 -3.09 -64.20
CA ARG A 959 39.95 -4.41 -63.62
C ARG A 959 40.98 -4.73 -62.51
N PRO A 960 40.58 -5.18 -61.31
CA PRO A 960 41.54 -5.63 -60.30
C PRO A 960 42.20 -6.95 -60.74
N GLN A 961 43.53 -6.93 -60.86
CA GLN A 961 44.33 -8.11 -61.21
C GLN A 961 44.69 -8.94 -59.95
N ARG A 962 44.86 -10.25 -60.13
CA ARG A 962 44.85 -11.26 -59.06
C ARG A 962 46.26 -11.71 -58.65
N ASN A 963 46.71 -11.35 -57.45
CA ASN A 963 47.66 -12.12 -56.61
C ASN A 963 47.47 -11.68 -55.14
N ARG A 964 47.50 -12.50 -54.08
CA ARG A 964 48.01 -13.87 -53.80
C ARG A 964 49.50 -13.96 -53.40
N GLY A 965 49.77 -13.82 -52.09
CA GLY A 965 50.69 -14.74 -51.41
C GLY A 965 51.62 -14.19 -50.32
N LYS A 966 51.82 -15.04 -49.31
CA LYS A 966 52.81 -14.99 -48.20
C LYS A 966 52.53 -13.96 -47.08
N ASN A 967 52.35 -14.30 -45.80
CA ASN A 967 52.67 -15.46 -44.91
C ASN A 967 54.11 -15.53 -44.36
N GLN A 968 54.26 -15.17 -43.07
CA GLN A 968 54.94 -15.90 -41.97
C GLN A 968 54.55 -15.18 -40.64
N GLN A 969 54.23 -15.84 -39.50
CA GLN A 969 55.08 -16.62 -38.57
C GLN A 969 56.20 -15.76 -37.94
N ASN A 970 56.59 -15.86 -36.66
CA ASN A 970 56.25 -16.78 -35.54
C ASN A 970 56.66 -16.08 -34.20
N THR A 971 56.40 -16.52 -32.95
CA THR A 971 55.90 -17.77 -32.34
C THR A 971 55.26 -17.47 -30.96
N GLY A 972 54.50 -18.41 -30.35
CA GLY A 972 54.14 -18.36 -28.91
C GLY A 972 53.22 -19.51 -28.47
N GLY A 973 53.74 -20.47 -27.68
CA GLY A 973 52.95 -21.58 -27.10
C GLY A 973 52.40 -21.25 -25.69
N ASP A 974 51.69 -22.16 -25.02
CA ASP A 974 51.51 -23.59 -25.31
C ASP A 974 50.21 -24.18 -24.69
N LYS A 975 49.81 -25.39 -25.15
CA LYS A 975 48.90 -26.45 -24.58
C LYS A 975 47.90 -26.11 -23.43
N GLN A 976 46.70 -26.73 -23.33
CA GLN A 976 46.40 -28.17 -23.48
C GLN A 976 44.89 -28.48 -23.80
N ARG A 977 44.44 -29.74 -23.72
CA ARG A 977 43.85 -30.43 -24.91
C ARG A 977 42.63 -31.37 -24.65
N ASN A 978 41.93 -31.74 -25.74
CA ASN A 978 40.76 -32.64 -25.81
C ASN A 978 40.95 -34.11 -25.33
N GLY A 979 39.97 -34.64 -24.57
CA GLY A 979 38.89 -35.53 -25.07
C GLY A 979 39.10 -37.05 -25.39
N LYS A 980 38.22 -37.89 -24.80
CA LYS A 980 37.84 -39.32 -25.12
C LYS A 980 38.86 -40.44 -24.83
N PRO A 981 38.36 -41.63 -24.42
CA PRO A 981 38.34 -42.82 -25.30
C PRO A 981 37.01 -43.64 -25.24
N GLY A 982 36.99 -44.94 -25.61
CA GLY A 982 35.79 -45.82 -25.66
C GLY A 982 36.08 -47.32 -25.88
N ASN A 983 35.09 -48.10 -26.40
CA ASN A 983 35.01 -49.60 -26.50
C ASN A 983 34.79 -50.32 -25.14
N ARG A 984 34.21 -51.54 -25.01
CA ARG A 984 33.72 -52.65 -25.89
C ARG A 984 32.40 -53.21 -25.27
N ASN A 985 31.56 -54.06 -25.88
CA ASN A 985 31.81 -55.46 -26.30
C ASN A 985 30.66 -56.07 -27.17
N GLN A 986 30.81 -57.33 -27.63
CA GLN A 986 29.90 -58.12 -28.51
C GLN A 986 28.89 -59.00 -27.70
N LYS A 987 27.90 -59.76 -28.21
CA LYS A 987 27.57 -60.45 -29.51
C LYS A 987 26.02 -60.53 -29.68
N GLY A 988 25.40 -60.92 -30.81
CA GLY A 988 25.88 -61.30 -32.16
C GLY A 988 24.79 -62.02 -32.99
N ALA A 989 25.12 -62.44 -34.23
CA ALA A 989 24.28 -63.16 -35.23
C ALA A 989 23.01 -62.43 -35.75
N GLY A 990 22.65 -62.45 -37.05
CA GLY A 990 23.34 -62.98 -38.23
C GLY A 990 22.38 -63.29 -39.40
N LYS A 991 22.61 -62.67 -40.57
CA LYS A 991 21.94 -62.86 -41.88
C LYS A 991 20.49 -62.31 -42.05
N GLY A 992 20.31 -61.48 -43.09
CA GLY A 992 19.03 -61.35 -43.83
C GLY A 992 18.97 -62.37 -45.00
N PRO A 993 18.19 -62.12 -46.08
CA PRO A 993 18.43 -60.93 -46.91
C PRO A 993 17.23 -60.30 -47.68
N ARG A 994 17.49 -59.08 -48.21
CA ARG A 994 16.94 -58.46 -49.44
C ARG A 994 15.48 -57.96 -49.51
N ARG A 995 15.39 -56.75 -50.12
CA ARG A 995 14.29 -56.18 -50.94
C ARG A 995 12.99 -55.75 -50.23
N ASP A 996 12.31 -54.67 -50.64
CA ASP A 996 12.73 -53.55 -51.52
C ASP A 996 11.92 -52.27 -51.19
N GLN A 997 12.09 -51.21 -51.98
CA GLN A 997 11.32 -49.95 -51.97
C GLN A 997 9.78 -50.16 -51.97
N GLY A 998 8.92 -49.23 -51.54
CA GLY A 998 9.12 -47.82 -51.19
C GLY A 998 7.94 -46.96 -51.72
N ALA A 999 6.89 -46.81 -50.92
CA ALA A 999 5.58 -46.19 -51.26
C ALA A 999 4.81 -45.92 -49.94
N LYS A 1000 3.86 -44.97 -49.78
CA LYS A 1000 3.16 -44.02 -50.68
C LYS A 1000 2.55 -42.87 -49.83
N ARG A 1001 2.17 -41.74 -50.44
CA ARG A 1001 1.15 -40.77 -49.94
C ARG A 1001 -0.24 -41.15 -50.54
N PRO A 1002 -1.43 -40.54 -50.22
CA PRO A 1002 -1.75 -39.41 -49.32
C PRO A 1002 -3.03 -39.62 -48.44
N HIS A 1003 -3.61 -38.51 -47.92
CA HIS A 1003 -5.01 -38.25 -47.49
C HIS A 1003 -5.52 -38.49 -46.04
N HIS A 1004 -5.87 -37.35 -45.41
CA HIS A 1004 -7.10 -36.97 -44.67
C HIS A 1004 -7.47 -37.53 -43.26
N LYS A 1005 -8.17 -36.66 -42.50
CA LYS A 1005 -8.61 -36.76 -41.08
C LYS A 1005 -9.62 -37.90 -40.82
N PRO A 1006 -9.68 -38.45 -39.58
CA PRO A 1006 -10.52 -37.84 -38.52
C PRO A 1006 -9.76 -37.45 -37.22
N LYS A 1007 -10.48 -36.91 -36.22
CA LYS A 1007 -9.95 -36.51 -34.89
C LYS A 1007 -9.63 -37.74 -34.00
N PRO A 1008 -8.72 -37.61 -33.00
CA PRO A 1008 -8.52 -38.63 -31.97
C PRO A 1008 -9.76 -38.81 -31.08
N LYS A 1009 -9.87 -40.00 -30.46
CA LYS A 1009 -10.64 -40.21 -29.23
C LYS A 1009 -9.68 -40.15 -28.04
N ASP A 1010 -10.16 -39.67 -26.90
CA ASP A 1010 -9.39 -39.64 -25.65
C ASP A 1010 -9.09 -41.05 -25.11
N LYS A 1011 -8.03 -41.14 -24.31
CA LYS A 1011 -7.71 -42.36 -23.55
C LYS A 1011 -8.60 -42.45 -22.31
N PRO A 1012 -9.00 -43.65 -21.87
CA PRO A 1012 -9.65 -43.82 -20.57
C PRO A 1012 -8.69 -43.39 -19.44
N ILE A 1013 -9.27 -42.80 -18.38
CA ILE A 1013 -8.57 -42.41 -17.17
C ILE A 1013 -8.52 -43.60 -16.20
N ASP A 1014 -7.45 -43.65 -15.41
CA ASP A 1014 -7.19 -44.66 -14.38
C ASP A 1014 -8.33 -44.70 -13.32
N PRO A 1015 -8.96 -45.87 -13.06
CA PRO A 1015 -10.07 -45.98 -12.12
C PRO A 1015 -9.69 -45.68 -10.66
N ASP A 1016 -8.43 -45.88 -10.26
CA ASP A 1016 -7.96 -45.63 -8.89
C ASP A 1016 -7.50 -44.17 -8.66
N SER A 1017 -7.77 -43.27 -9.62
CA SER A 1017 -7.50 -41.85 -9.49
C SER A 1017 -8.49 -41.13 -8.56
N PRO A 1018 -8.05 -40.31 -7.60
CA PRO A 1018 -8.94 -39.57 -6.68
C PRO A 1018 -9.84 -38.53 -7.39
N PHE A 1019 -9.63 -38.26 -8.67
CA PHE A 1019 -10.53 -37.43 -9.48
C PHE A 1019 -11.75 -38.18 -10.04
N ALA A 1020 -11.78 -39.52 -10.01
CA ALA A 1020 -12.91 -40.31 -10.52
C ALA A 1020 -14.18 -40.08 -9.67
N ALA A 1021 -14.06 -40.07 -8.34
CA ALA A 1021 -15.17 -39.84 -7.42
C ALA A 1021 -15.82 -38.45 -7.60
N LEU A 1022 -15.03 -37.43 -7.96
CA LEU A 1022 -15.51 -36.05 -8.20
C LEU A 1022 -16.32 -35.90 -9.50
N MET A 1023 -16.18 -36.81 -10.46
CA MET A 1023 -17.01 -36.84 -11.67
C MET A 1023 -18.37 -37.49 -11.42
N ALA A 1024 -18.44 -38.51 -10.55
CA ALA A 1024 -19.69 -39.22 -10.24
C ALA A 1024 -20.75 -38.32 -9.56
N LEU A 1025 -20.32 -37.36 -8.74
CA LEU A 1025 -21.21 -36.43 -8.03
C LEU A 1025 -21.82 -35.32 -8.90
N LYS A 1026 -21.45 -35.23 -10.19
CA LYS A 1026 -21.83 -34.08 -11.04
C LYS A 1026 -23.04 -34.30 -11.95
N ASN A 1027 -23.51 -35.55 -12.10
CA ASN A 1027 -24.69 -35.91 -12.89
C ASN A 1027 -25.50 -36.99 -12.13
N PRO A 1028 -26.56 -36.64 -11.38
CA PRO A 1028 -27.47 -37.65 -10.83
C PRO A 1028 -28.28 -38.33 -11.96
N PRO A 1029 -28.65 -39.62 -11.82
CA PRO A 1029 -29.58 -40.26 -12.74
C PRO A 1029 -30.99 -39.65 -12.62
N PRO A 1030 -31.85 -39.78 -13.65
CA PRO A 1030 -33.24 -39.36 -13.56
C PRO A 1030 -33.99 -40.17 -12.49
N LYS A 1031 -35.08 -39.58 -11.98
CA LYS A 1031 -36.03 -40.29 -11.10
C LYS A 1031 -37.00 -41.12 -11.93
N ASP A 1032 -37.18 -42.36 -11.52
CA ASP A 1032 -38.44 -43.11 -11.54
C ASP A 1032 -38.73 -43.55 -10.08
#